data_AF-A0A372QTA5-F1
#
_entry.id   AF-A0A372QTA5-F1
#
_cell.length_a   1.000
_cell.length_b   1.000
_cell.length_c   1.000
_cell.angle_alpha   90.00
_cell.angle_beta   90.00
_cell.angle_gamma   90.00
#
_symmetry.space_group_name_H-M   'P 1'
#
loop_
_entity.id
_entity.type
_entity.pdbx_description
1 polymer ?
#
loop_
_entity_poly.entity_id
_entity_poly.type
_entity_poly.pdbx_seq_one_letter_code
_entity_poly.pdbx_strand_id
1 'polypeptide(L)'
;MYNLIDITQKALDLLKEQKKSRNINWVQGVERNFNQIKNEVNQYKHRKTMPRTWKDHNHNTHFLKKTIFTRKIKIYRDSPEKHFSIDIDPSCKTFVGGKGFSFDKLNFGHFQQLICDKKKNAFKDIDPDALVLWKVFIPTEGEDEKLKILQDYAENNSHAEVEIEKQLGGVKLSPSKKIKEIFDKDPEDDHIHIIIKRPAEGSPLKRARTEEGKYSQNKEEPPWTPSPKKQKIMTQTNLFSIMLDGTATLFAGKSIPIGWDSFGEIVNGGCTFLDKTSLITEFIECNSKVSLVVRPRRFGKTINLTMLRDFFSIPIHPDNEDYRRELFIETKFMERPDLFDKYFCKYPVIFLSLKAKLSKKLAELYEEHGYVREKLNERRKYNFDQICSGVSEDDAVMEDALVDLSGYLKTYHRSKCIVLIDEYDHPLNVAYQYQYYREARGFFASLFGALLKSNDENLERALLVGVSRVAKSGYLSGLNNLKVFPMHNKKFADCFGFTEDEIFILLQHNDKNDQLDDVRQWYDGYRAGNEIHLYNPWSINSFIDDGTLKAHWIDTGGTKTIKDLLWNSTEDFKNNTSMLLRGCAINVGILEDIEYDVLARKSNVDQVLWTLLYYAGYLSKDKNEALCIPNMEVSTEWQGWLTSSNSFELDSMLSLLLQGEFSKFKENLPRLIMNALSYHDVPDNLVESNYYLFMLGMFHQAHYRGYKLTSNRESGEGRFDLKIEPTEKVLFKTAVYMEFKILPKCGNSENLLDKANEGLEQIKKKRYFSDLPEYTKQCVICGIAFRGKDACIVGEVLNRADISILSRFC
;
A
#
# COMPACT_ATOMS: atom_id res chain seq x y z
N MET A 1 -23.06 6.09 5.20
CA MET A 1 -24.50 6.11 5.55
C MET A 1 -24.78 6.76 6.92
N TYR A 2 -23.90 6.61 7.92
CA TYR A 2 -23.91 7.43 9.16
C TYR A 2 -23.89 8.94 8.88
N ASN A 3 -23.10 9.38 7.88
CA ASN A 3 -23.13 10.77 7.38
C ASN A 3 -24.52 11.25 6.92
N LEU A 4 -25.35 10.38 6.35
CA LEU A 4 -26.68 10.77 5.89
C LEU A 4 -27.60 11.08 7.07
N ILE A 5 -27.47 10.34 8.18
CA ILE A 5 -28.26 10.55 9.40
C ILE A 5 -27.85 11.88 10.05
N ASP A 6 -26.55 12.14 10.18
CA ASP A 6 -26.04 13.38 10.78
C ASP A 6 -26.40 14.64 9.95
N ILE A 7 -26.26 14.55 8.62
CA ILE A 7 -26.68 15.63 7.70
C ILE A 7 -28.19 15.87 7.79
N THR A 8 -29.00 14.80 7.87
CA THR A 8 -30.45 14.92 7.99
C THR A 8 -30.86 15.55 9.32
N GLN A 9 -30.13 15.25 10.40
CA GLN A 9 -30.38 15.83 11.72
C GLN A 9 -30.04 17.32 11.76
N LYS A 10 -28.88 17.71 11.20
CA LYS A 10 -28.49 19.12 11.05
C LYS A 10 -29.46 19.92 10.19
N ALA A 11 -29.95 19.32 9.10
CA ALA A 11 -30.97 19.93 8.25
C ALA A 11 -32.32 20.11 8.97
N LEU A 12 -32.71 19.18 9.85
CA LEU A 12 -33.90 19.30 10.69
C LEU A 12 -33.78 20.47 11.69
N ASP A 13 -32.60 20.67 12.26
CA ASP A 13 -32.35 21.74 13.22
C ASP A 13 -32.33 23.12 12.55
N LEU A 14 -31.73 23.22 11.36
CA LEU A 14 -31.82 24.40 10.48
C LEU A 14 -33.27 24.73 10.09
N LEU A 15 -34.09 23.73 9.78
CA LEU A 15 -35.51 23.93 9.49
C LEU A 15 -36.28 24.52 10.69
N LYS A 16 -36.02 24.02 11.91
CA LYS A 16 -36.64 24.54 13.14
C LYS A 16 -36.21 25.98 13.42
N GLU A 17 -34.94 26.30 13.17
CA GLU A 17 -34.40 27.65 13.31
C GLU A 17 -35.06 28.63 12.34
N GLN A 18 -35.15 28.27 11.06
CA GLN A 18 -35.79 29.12 10.04
C GLN A 18 -37.30 29.28 10.25
N LYS A 19 -37.96 28.28 10.86
CA LYS A 19 -39.37 28.35 11.27
C LYS A 19 -39.59 29.33 12.43
N LYS A 20 -38.67 29.37 13.40
CA LYS A 20 -38.66 30.39 14.47
C LYS A 20 -38.44 31.81 13.91
N SER A 21 -37.63 31.94 12.88
CA SER A 21 -37.34 33.21 12.18
C SER A 21 -38.43 33.65 11.19
N ARG A 22 -39.61 33.00 11.19
CA ARG A 22 -40.79 33.31 10.34
C ARG A 22 -40.51 33.30 8.82
N ASN A 23 -39.52 32.53 8.37
CA ASN A 23 -39.18 32.41 6.94
C ASN A 23 -40.06 31.35 6.23
N ILE A 24 -41.38 31.59 6.26
CA ILE A 24 -42.42 30.55 6.02
C ILE A 24 -42.36 29.96 4.61
N ASN A 25 -42.09 30.77 3.59
CA ASN A 25 -42.06 30.30 2.19
C ASN A 25 -40.85 29.39 1.90
N TRP A 26 -39.69 29.71 2.49
CA TRP A 26 -38.49 28.88 2.37
C TRP A 26 -38.68 27.55 3.13
N VAL A 27 -39.24 27.60 4.34
CA VAL A 27 -39.54 26.41 5.14
C VAL A 27 -40.53 25.48 4.42
N GLN A 28 -41.58 26.02 3.80
CA GLN A 28 -42.56 25.21 3.05
C GLN A 28 -41.96 24.57 1.79
N GLY A 29 -41.04 25.26 1.10
CA GLY A 29 -40.32 24.70 -0.05
C GLY A 29 -39.39 23.55 0.34
N VAL A 30 -38.68 23.70 1.46
CA VAL A 30 -37.74 22.69 1.96
C VAL A 30 -38.46 21.53 2.66
N GLU A 31 -39.55 21.76 3.41
CA GLU A 31 -40.35 20.71 4.07
C GLU A 31 -40.91 19.69 3.07
N ARG A 32 -41.28 20.09 1.85
CA ARG A 32 -41.76 19.15 0.81
C ARG A 32 -40.69 18.14 0.39
N ASN A 33 -39.47 18.61 0.14
CA ASN A 33 -38.35 17.75 -0.26
C ASN A 33 -37.81 16.93 0.94
N PHE A 34 -37.84 17.52 2.14
CA PHE A 34 -37.39 16.87 3.36
C PHE A 34 -38.34 15.74 3.82
N ASN A 35 -39.66 15.88 3.61
CA ASN A 35 -40.63 14.84 3.95
C ASN A 35 -40.50 13.59 3.05
N GLN A 36 -40.08 13.73 1.79
CA GLN A 36 -39.75 12.60 0.91
C GLN A 36 -38.60 11.77 1.50
N ILE A 37 -37.51 12.44 1.91
CA ILE A 37 -36.33 11.80 2.50
C ILE A 37 -36.66 11.18 3.87
N LYS A 38 -37.48 11.84 4.69
CA LYS A 38 -37.93 11.32 5.99
C LYS A 38 -38.77 10.04 5.84
N ASN A 39 -39.60 9.94 4.80
CA ASN A 39 -40.34 8.72 4.48
C ASN A 39 -39.42 7.56 4.06
N GLU A 40 -38.37 7.84 3.28
CA GLU A 40 -37.36 6.83 2.92
C GLU A 40 -36.55 6.36 4.14
N VAL A 41 -36.15 7.29 5.02
CA VAL A 41 -35.44 6.97 6.27
C VAL A 41 -36.34 6.19 7.23
N ASN A 42 -37.64 6.49 7.29
CA ASN A 42 -38.60 5.74 8.11
C ASN A 42 -38.90 4.36 7.52
N GLN A 43 -39.02 4.21 6.20
CA GLN A 43 -39.11 2.90 5.54
C GLN A 43 -37.84 2.07 5.81
N TYR A 44 -36.67 2.69 5.80
CA TYR A 44 -35.40 2.04 6.12
C TYR A 44 -35.31 1.63 7.61
N LYS A 45 -35.76 2.49 8.53
CA LYS A 45 -35.84 2.16 9.96
C LYS A 45 -36.86 1.05 10.24
N HIS A 46 -38.00 1.03 9.55
CA HIS A 46 -38.98 -0.07 9.63
C HIS A 46 -38.48 -1.39 9.04
N ARG A 47 -37.61 -1.35 8.02
CA ARG A 47 -36.86 -2.54 7.55
C ARG A 47 -35.87 -3.09 8.59
N LYS A 48 -35.42 -2.26 9.55
CA LYS A 48 -34.51 -2.67 10.64
C LYS A 48 -35.24 -3.24 11.86
N THR A 49 -36.54 -2.96 12.03
CA THR A 49 -37.35 -3.41 13.18
C THR A 49 -38.24 -4.63 12.89
N MET A 50 -38.22 -5.18 11.66
CA MET A 50 -38.78 -6.52 11.41
C MET A 50 -37.64 -7.54 11.43
N PRO A 51 -37.71 -8.60 12.26
CA PRO A 51 -36.81 -9.73 12.12
C PRO A 51 -37.22 -10.47 10.84
N ARG A 52 -36.62 -10.11 9.71
CA ARG A 52 -36.79 -10.85 8.47
C ARG A 52 -35.70 -11.90 8.37
N THR A 53 -36.12 -13.08 8.79
CA THR A 53 -35.77 -14.37 8.19
C THR A 53 -35.38 -14.26 6.72
N TRP A 54 -34.35 -15.02 6.39
CA TRP A 54 -33.64 -15.04 5.12
C TRP A 54 -34.54 -15.61 3.99
N LYS A 55 -35.46 -14.81 3.46
CA LYS A 55 -36.20 -15.08 2.21
C LYS A 55 -36.64 -13.76 1.57
N ASP A 56 -36.36 -13.66 0.27
CA ASP A 56 -36.89 -12.71 -0.71
C ASP A 56 -36.16 -11.36 -0.92
N HIS A 57 -35.27 -11.34 -1.93
CA HIS A 57 -35.60 -10.68 -3.21
C HIS A 57 -34.64 -11.12 -4.33
N ASN A 58 -35.14 -12.00 -5.21
CA ASN A 58 -34.75 -12.08 -6.63
C ASN A 58 -35.78 -11.26 -7.46
N HIS A 59 -35.26 -10.40 -8.35
CA HIS A 59 -35.74 -9.95 -9.67
C HIS A 59 -37.24 -10.10 -10.07
N ASN A 60 -37.84 -9.02 -10.60
CA ASN A 60 -38.94 -9.07 -11.61
C ASN A 60 -38.26 -9.28 -13.00
N THR A 61 -38.74 -10.08 -13.96
CA THR A 61 -40.13 -10.40 -14.30
C THR A 61 -40.23 -11.75 -15.05
N HIS A 62 -41.16 -12.60 -14.61
CA HIS A 62 -41.91 -13.66 -15.30
C HIS A 62 -41.32 -14.45 -16.49
N PHE A 63 -41.05 -15.75 -16.25
CA PHE A 63 -41.49 -16.84 -17.14
C PHE A 63 -41.75 -18.11 -16.31
N LEU A 64 -42.97 -18.64 -16.44
CA LEU A 64 -43.44 -20.02 -16.19
C LEU A 64 -42.98 -20.76 -14.91
N LYS A 65 -43.99 -21.15 -14.11
CA LYS A 65 -43.95 -22.34 -13.23
C LYS A 65 -43.22 -23.51 -13.92
N LYS A 66 -41.99 -23.76 -13.49
CA LYS A 66 -41.44 -25.10 -13.33
C LYS A 66 -40.83 -25.11 -11.95
N THR A 67 -41.34 -25.96 -11.06
CA THR A 67 -40.64 -26.33 -9.84
C THR A 67 -39.27 -26.86 -10.28
N ILE A 68 -38.23 -26.03 -10.17
CA ILE A 68 -36.86 -26.48 -10.45
C ILE A 68 -36.48 -27.30 -9.22
N PHE A 69 -36.61 -28.63 -9.34
CA PHE A 69 -36.12 -29.57 -8.36
C PHE A 69 -34.61 -29.40 -8.26
N THR A 70 -34.12 -28.76 -7.20
CA THR A 70 -32.69 -28.58 -6.94
C THR A 70 -32.25 -29.66 -5.97
N ARG A 71 -31.19 -30.41 -6.32
CA ARG A 71 -30.64 -31.45 -5.43
C ARG A 71 -29.70 -30.80 -4.43
N LYS A 72 -30.10 -30.77 -3.17
CA LYS A 72 -29.30 -30.23 -2.07
C LYS A 72 -28.54 -31.35 -1.38
N ILE A 73 -27.27 -31.51 -1.70
CA ILE A 73 -26.43 -32.52 -1.06
C ILE A 73 -25.74 -31.88 0.16
N LYS A 74 -26.21 -32.19 1.37
CA LYS A 74 -25.54 -31.83 2.63
C LYS A 74 -24.30 -32.68 2.90
N ILE A 75 -23.21 -31.99 3.20
CA ILE A 75 -21.88 -32.56 3.42
C ILE A 75 -21.43 -32.23 4.83
N TYR A 76 -20.94 -33.23 5.54
CA TYR A 76 -20.40 -33.10 6.91
C TYR A 76 -18.87 -33.20 6.93
N ARG A 77 -18.25 -32.41 7.80
CA ARG A 77 -16.80 -32.38 8.04
C ARG A 77 -16.50 -32.06 9.50
N ASP A 78 -15.89 -33.01 10.22
CA ASP A 78 -15.20 -32.93 11.53
C ASP A 78 -15.83 -32.10 12.68
N SER A 79 -17.03 -31.51 12.52
CA SER A 79 -17.80 -30.84 13.56
C SER A 79 -19.27 -30.63 13.14
N PRO A 80 -20.26 -30.77 14.07
CA PRO A 80 -21.68 -30.56 13.78
C PRO A 80 -22.02 -29.16 13.27
N GLU A 81 -21.21 -28.15 13.57
CA GLU A 81 -21.40 -26.77 13.09
C GLU A 81 -20.74 -26.49 11.73
N LYS A 82 -19.95 -27.43 11.18
CA LYS A 82 -19.20 -27.29 9.91
C LYS A 82 -19.78 -28.10 8.76
N HIS A 83 -21.10 -28.26 8.69
CA HIS A 83 -21.76 -28.83 7.51
C HIS A 83 -22.06 -27.75 6.47
N PHE A 84 -22.03 -28.11 5.19
CA PHE A 84 -22.42 -27.21 4.10
C PHE A 84 -23.18 -27.99 3.03
N SER A 85 -24.05 -27.31 2.28
CA SER A 85 -24.74 -27.94 1.14
C SER A 85 -24.09 -27.58 -0.18
N ILE A 86 -24.11 -28.50 -1.12
CA ILE A 86 -23.88 -28.24 -2.55
C ILE A 86 -25.21 -28.44 -3.26
N ASP A 87 -25.66 -27.38 -3.93
CA ASP A 87 -26.92 -27.39 -4.67
C ASP A 87 -26.59 -27.66 -6.13
N ILE A 88 -27.15 -28.74 -6.67
CA ILE A 88 -27.01 -29.11 -8.08
C ILE A 88 -28.37 -28.99 -8.74
N ASP A 89 -28.48 -28.06 -9.68
CA ASP A 89 -29.67 -27.92 -10.52
C ASP A 89 -29.61 -28.90 -11.71
N PRO A 90 -30.48 -29.92 -11.78
CA PRO A 90 -30.51 -30.88 -12.88
C PRO A 90 -30.89 -30.28 -14.23
N SER A 91 -31.51 -29.09 -14.24
CA SER A 91 -31.97 -28.39 -15.45
C SER A 91 -30.91 -27.47 -16.07
N CYS A 92 -29.82 -27.19 -15.35
CA CYS A 92 -28.73 -26.33 -15.77
C CYS A 92 -27.39 -27.08 -15.88
N LYS A 93 -26.43 -26.51 -16.60
CA LYS A 93 -25.04 -27.04 -16.58
C LYS A 93 -24.36 -26.61 -15.28
N THR A 94 -23.82 -27.57 -14.54
CA THR A 94 -22.98 -27.32 -13.38
C THR A 94 -21.54 -27.09 -13.85
N PHE A 95 -20.94 -25.97 -13.46
CA PHE A 95 -19.57 -25.64 -13.85
C PHE A 95 -18.58 -26.15 -12.81
N VAL A 96 -17.63 -26.96 -13.28
CA VAL A 96 -16.55 -27.56 -12.48
C VAL A 96 -15.24 -27.17 -13.16
N GLY A 97 -14.34 -26.46 -12.46
CA GLY A 97 -13.07 -26.01 -13.07
C GLY A 97 -13.23 -25.22 -14.38
N GLY A 98 -14.32 -24.46 -14.52
CA GLY A 98 -14.62 -23.67 -15.72
C GLY A 98 -15.29 -24.43 -16.88
N LYS A 99 -15.51 -25.75 -16.77
CA LYS A 99 -16.24 -26.55 -17.77
C LYS A 99 -17.65 -26.89 -17.28
N GLY A 100 -18.65 -26.69 -18.14
CA GLY A 100 -20.06 -26.96 -17.81
C GLY A 100 -20.49 -28.40 -18.13
N PHE A 101 -20.92 -29.15 -17.11
CA PHE A 101 -21.41 -30.52 -17.21
C PHE A 101 -22.93 -30.57 -16.99
N SER A 102 -23.64 -31.39 -17.76
CA SER A 102 -25.03 -31.73 -17.47
C SER A 102 -25.10 -32.73 -16.31
N PHE A 103 -26.20 -32.72 -15.55
CA PHE A 103 -26.37 -33.60 -14.39
C PHE A 103 -26.18 -35.09 -14.70
N ASP A 104 -26.66 -35.56 -15.86
CA ASP A 104 -26.48 -36.94 -16.33
C ASP A 104 -25.01 -37.34 -16.62
N LYS A 105 -24.10 -36.36 -16.67
CA LYS A 105 -22.67 -36.51 -16.95
C LYS A 105 -21.78 -36.16 -15.77
N LEU A 106 -22.34 -35.70 -14.65
CA LEU A 106 -21.58 -35.44 -13.43
C LEU A 106 -21.26 -36.76 -12.71
N ASN A 107 -19.98 -36.95 -12.36
CA ASN A 107 -19.49 -38.06 -11.55
C ASN A 107 -18.91 -37.53 -10.23
N PHE A 108 -18.56 -38.42 -9.31
CA PHE A 108 -18.03 -38.01 -8.00
C PHE A 108 -16.62 -37.41 -8.06
N GLY A 109 -15.85 -37.65 -9.14
CA GLY A 109 -14.61 -36.93 -9.46
C GLY A 109 -14.85 -35.43 -9.67
N HIS A 110 -15.82 -35.10 -10.54
CA HIS A 110 -16.26 -33.72 -10.72
C HIS A 110 -16.83 -33.12 -9.42
N PHE A 111 -17.44 -33.96 -8.57
CA PHE A 111 -17.99 -33.52 -7.28
C PHE A 111 -16.91 -33.21 -6.24
N GLN A 112 -15.80 -33.96 -6.21
CA GLN A 112 -14.63 -33.65 -5.38
C GLN A 112 -14.04 -32.27 -5.74
N GLN A 113 -13.92 -31.99 -7.04
CA GLN A 113 -13.48 -30.68 -7.52
C GLN A 113 -14.44 -29.55 -7.10
N LEU A 114 -15.76 -29.78 -7.23
CA LEU A 114 -16.80 -28.85 -6.76
C LEU A 114 -16.70 -28.55 -5.25
N ILE A 115 -16.39 -29.57 -4.44
CA ILE A 115 -16.18 -29.42 -2.99
C ILE A 115 -15.00 -28.49 -2.72
N CYS A 116 -13.85 -28.72 -3.36
CA CYS A 116 -12.67 -27.88 -3.23
C CYS A 116 -12.93 -26.45 -3.74
N ASP A 117 -13.64 -26.30 -4.86
CA ASP A 117 -14.00 -24.99 -5.42
C ASP A 117 -14.95 -24.19 -4.50
N LYS A 118 -15.89 -24.85 -3.82
CA LYS A 118 -16.84 -24.18 -2.90
C LYS A 118 -16.23 -23.85 -1.54
N LYS A 119 -15.21 -24.59 -1.12
CA LYS A 119 -14.51 -24.42 0.17
C LYS A 119 -12.99 -24.31 -0.02
N LYS A 120 -12.54 -23.44 -0.94
CA LYS A 120 -11.12 -23.27 -1.32
C LYS A 120 -10.17 -23.12 -0.14
N ASN A 121 -10.55 -22.33 0.87
CA ASN A 121 -9.70 -22.11 2.04
C ASN A 121 -9.57 -23.37 2.92
N ALA A 122 -10.57 -24.24 2.92
CA ALA A 122 -10.63 -25.39 3.82
C ALA A 122 -9.94 -26.65 3.23
N PHE A 123 -9.64 -26.64 1.93
CA PHE A 123 -9.00 -27.73 1.16
C PHE A 123 -7.84 -27.21 0.28
N LYS A 124 -7.22 -26.08 0.65
CA LYS A 124 -6.25 -25.34 -0.17
C LYS A 124 -5.04 -26.19 -0.61
N ASP A 125 -4.62 -27.13 0.24
CA ASP A 125 -3.42 -27.96 0.05
C ASP A 125 -3.77 -29.44 -0.18
N ILE A 126 -5.04 -29.75 -0.50
CA ILE A 126 -5.50 -31.11 -0.73
C ILE A 126 -5.89 -31.24 -2.20
N ASP A 127 -5.23 -32.16 -2.90
CA ASP A 127 -5.64 -32.55 -4.25
C ASP A 127 -7.09 -33.06 -4.21
N PRO A 128 -8.02 -32.48 -5.00
CA PRO A 128 -9.41 -32.94 -5.06
C PRO A 128 -9.55 -34.45 -5.24
N ASP A 129 -8.67 -35.07 -6.03
CA ASP A 129 -8.70 -36.51 -6.29
C ASP A 129 -8.30 -37.36 -5.07
N ALA A 130 -7.62 -36.75 -4.08
CA ALA A 130 -7.23 -37.40 -2.83
C ALA A 130 -8.34 -37.41 -1.76
N LEU A 131 -9.47 -36.72 -1.97
CA LEU A 131 -10.60 -36.73 -1.04
C LEU A 131 -11.34 -38.07 -1.09
N VAL A 132 -11.62 -38.68 0.06
CA VAL A 132 -12.46 -39.90 0.09
C VAL A 132 -13.89 -39.52 0.49
N LEU A 133 -14.85 -39.78 -0.39
CA LEU A 133 -16.27 -39.50 -0.16
C LEU A 133 -17.03 -40.75 0.27
N TRP A 134 -17.85 -40.64 1.30
CA TRP A 134 -18.72 -41.72 1.80
C TRP A 134 -20.18 -41.27 1.77
N LYS A 135 -21.06 -42.05 1.16
CA LYS A 135 -22.51 -41.85 1.23
C LYS A 135 -23.00 -42.30 2.60
N VAL A 136 -23.73 -41.43 3.27
CA VAL A 136 -24.39 -41.72 4.55
C VAL A 136 -25.84 -41.23 4.51
N PHE A 137 -26.60 -41.60 5.53
CA PHE A 137 -27.94 -41.10 5.77
C PHE A 137 -28.09 -40.92 7.29
N ILE A 138 -27.90 -39.68 7.76
CA ILE A 138 -27.85 -39.33 9.19
C ILE A 138 -28.71 -38.08 9.40
N PRO A 139 -29.74 -38.12 10.26
CA PRO A 139 -30.55 -36.93 10.57
C PRO A 139 -29.67 -35.77 11.08
N THR A 140 -30.04 -34.52 10.77
CA THR A 140 -29.34 -33.33 11.30
C THR A 140 -29.87 -32.87 12.66
N GLU A 141 -31.03 -33.35 13.08
CA GLU A 141 -31.69 -33.01 14.35
C GLU A 141 -32.39 -34.26 14.93
N GLY A 142 -32.55 -34.30 16.26
CA GLY A 142 -33.20 -35.42 16.97
C GLY A 142 -32.22 -36.38 17.66
N GLU A 143 -32.77 -37.35 18.40
CA GLU A 143 -31.98 -38.38 19.08
C GLU A 143 -31.66 -39.55 18.13
N ASP A 144 -30.57 -39.42 17.36
CA ASP A 144 -30.03 -40.50 16.52
C ASP A 144 -28.64 -40.92 17.00
N GLU A 145 -28.38 -42.23 17.07
CA GLU A 145 -27.10 -42.77 17.57
C GLU A 145 -25.91 -42.38 16.69
N LYS A 146 -26.09 -42.29 15.36
CA LYS A 146 -25.02 -41.89 14.42
C LYS A 146 -24.73 -40.40 14.51
N LEU A 147 -25.76 -39.59 14.73
CA LEU A 147 -25.61 -38.15 14.99
C LEU A 147 -24.86 -37.91 16.30
N LYS A 148 -25.19 -38.65 17.37
CA LYS A 148 -24.47 -38.61 18.66
C LYS A 148 -22.99 -38.96 18.49
N ILE A 149 -22.66 -40.03 17.75
CA ILE A 149 -21.26 -40.39 17.45
C ILE A 149 -20.51 -39.25 16.76
N LEU A 150 -21.14 -38.55 15.81
CA LEU A 150 -20.52 -37.41 15.12
C LEU A 150 -20.38 -36.17 16.02
N GLN A 151 -21.34 -35.93 16.92
CA GLN A 151 -21.28 -34.85 17.91
C GLN A 151 -20.19 -35.11 18.95
N ASP A 152 -20.13 -36.34 19.50
CA ASP A 152 -19.13 -36.75 20.49
C ASP A 152 -17.71 -36.70 19.93
N TYR A 153 -17.51 -37.11 18.66
CA TYR A 153 -16.21 -37.02 18.00
C TYR A 153 -15.74 -35.57 17.85
N ALA A 154 -16.66 -34.66 17.54
CA ALA A 154 -16.37 -33.25 17.37
C ALA A 154 -16.13 -32.51 18.69
N GLU A 155 -16.81 -32.89 19.77
CA GLU A 155 -16.70 -32.26 21.08
C GLU A 155 -15.47 -32.75 21.86
N ASN A 156 -15.11 -34.03 21.73
CA ASN A 156 -14.06 -34.64 22.57
C ASN A 156 -12.67 -34.73 21.93
N ASN A 157 -12.50 -34.36 20.65
CA ASN A 157 -11.21 -34.42 19.93
C ASN A 157 -10.46 -35.75 20.15
N SER A 158 -11.18 -36.87 20.19
CA SER A 158 -10.58 -38.17 20.44
C SER A 158 -9.75 -38.60 19.22
N HIS A 159 -8.52 -39.05 19.42
CA HIS A 159 -7.67 -39.62 18.36
C HIS A 159 -8.15 -41.00 17.85
N ALA A 160 -9.36 -41.45 18.23
CA ALA A 160 -9.95 -42.66 17.70
C ALA A 160 -10.59 -42.34 16.34
N GLU A 161 -10.05 -42.89 15.24
CA GLU A 161 -10.69 -42.75 13.93
C GLU A 161 -12.10 -43.35 13.97
N VAL A 162 -13.11 -42.55 13.63
CA VAL A 162 -14.47 -43.05 13.41
C VAL A 162 -14.45 -43.97 12.18
N GLU A 163 -14.81 -45.24 12.38
CA GLU A 163 -14.94 -46.21 11.29
C GLU A 163 -16.24 -45.94 10.52
N ILE A 164 -16.19 -45.03 9.54
CA ILE A 164 -17.36 -44.55 8.78
C ILE A 164 -18.24 -45.68 8.23
N GLU A 165 -17.64 -46.77 7.75
CA GLU A 165 -18.38 -47.93 7.23
C GLU A 165 -19.13 -48.70 8.32
N LYS A 166 -18.49 -48.98 9.46
CA LYS A 166 -19.08 -49.82 10.53
C LYS A 166 -19.97 -49.04 11.49
N GLN A 167 -19.57 -47.82 11.85
CA GLN A 167 -20.24 -47.01 12.88
C GLN A 167 -21.31 -46.08 12.31
N LEU A 168 -21.12 -45.59 11.08
CA LEU A 168 -22.05 -44.65 10.44
C LEU A 168 -22.83 -45.29 9.28
N GLY A 169 -22.51 -46.54 8.92
CA GLY A 169 -23.11 -47.25 7.79
C GLY A 169 -22.76 -46.64 6.43
N GLY A 170 -21.60 -46.00 6.33
CA GLY A 170 -21.19 -45.27 5.13
C GLY A 170 -20.78 -46.19 3.99
N VAL A 171 -21.21 -45.86 2.77
CA VAL A 171 -20.82 -46.57 1.54
C VAL A 171 -19.83 -45.70 0.75
N LYS A 172 -18.62 -46.19 0.52
CA LYS A 172 -17.59 -45.46 -0.21
C LYS A 172 -18.03 -45.16 -1.65
N LEU A 173 -17.89 -43.90 -2.06
CA LEU A 173 -18.28 -43.43 -3.39
C LEU A 173 -17.08 -43.49 -4.35
N SER A 174 -17.25 -44.19 -5.47
CA SER A 174 -16.23 -44.22 -6.53
C SER A 174 -16.24 -42.92 -7.34
N PRO A 175 -15.08 -42.28 -7.59
CA PRO A 175 -14.99 -41.04 -8.39
C PRO A 175 -15.57 -41.17 -9.80
N SER A 176 -15.52 -42.36 -10.42
CA SER A 176 -16.03 -42.60 -11.77
C SER A 176 -17.56 -42.79 -11.84
N LYS A 177 -18.22 -43.03 -10.71
CA LYS A 177 -19.67 -43.30 -10.65
C LYS A 177 -20.46 -42.01 -10.81
N LYS A 178 -21.57 -42.05 -11.56
CA LYS A 178 -22.39 -40.87 -11.83
C LYS A 178 -23.21 -40.48 -10.61
N ILE A 179 -23.34 -39.18 -10.36
CA ILE A 179 -24.11 -38.66 -9.22
C ILE A 179 -25.57 -39.11 -9.31
N LYS A 180 -26.16 -39.07 -10.51
CA LYS A 180 -27.55 -39.47 -10.77
C LYS A 180 -27.85 -40.94 -10.45
N GLU A 181 -26.86 -41.83 -10.51
CA GLU A 181 -27.04 -43.25 -10.20
C GLU A 181 -27.15 -43.51 -8.68
N ILE A 182 -26.69 -42.56 -7.86
CA ILE A 182 -26.61 -42.72 -6.40
C ILE A 182 -27.63 -41.83 -5.67
N PHE A 183 -27.86 -40.64 -6.20
CA PHE A 183 -28.93 -39.74 -5.83
C PHE A 183 -29.80 -39.63 -7.06
N ASP A 184 -30.72 -40.57 -7.26
CA ASP A 184 -31.68 -40.63 -8.37
C ASP A 184 -32.97 -39.87 -8.05
N LYS A 185 -33.28 -39.74 -6.76
CA LYS A 185 -34.29 -38.86 -6.15
C LYS A 185 -33.63 -37.72 -5.40
N ASP A 186 -34.41 -36.70 -5.07
CA ASP A 186 -33.90 -35.58 -4.28
C ASP A 186 -33.64 -36.05 -2.84
N PRO A 187 -32.43 -35.80 -2.31
CA PRO A 187 -32.06 -36.28 -1.00
C PRO A 187 -32.74 -35.42 0.09
N GLU A 188 -33.01 -36.01 1.25
CA GLU A 188 -33.79 -35.38 2.33
C GLU A 188 -33.07 -34.20 2.97
N ASP A 189 -33.69 -33.02 2.94
CA ASP A 189 -33.08 -31.76 3.35
C ASP A 189 -32.61 -31.73 4.82
N ASP A 190 -33.14 -32.57 5.69
CA ASP A 190 -32.85 -32.71 7.12
C ASP A 190 -31.85 -33.83 7.43
N HIS A 191 -31.13 -34.34 6.42
CA HIS A 191 -30.13 -35.39 6.59
C HIS A 191 -28.76 -35.00 6.03
N ILE A 192 -27.69 -35.54 6.61
CA ILE A 192 -26.34 -35.57 6.06
C ILE A 192 -26.28 -36.70 5.04
N HIS A 193 -25.80 -36.40 3.84
CA HIS A 193 -25.76 -37.36 2.73
C HIS A 193 -24.34 -37.83 2.38
N ILE A 194 -23.33 -37.00 2.63
CA ILE A 194 -21.93 -37.30 2.31
C ILE A 194 -21.01 -36.88 3.47
N ILE A 195 -20.10 -37.78 3.87
CA ILE A 195 -18.97 -37.48 4.74
C ILE A 195 -17.69 -37.47 3.92
N ILE A 196 -16.84 -36.48 4.16
CA ILE A 196 -15.51 -36.37 3.53
C ILE A 196 -14.45 -36.85 4.51
N LYS A 197 -13.70 -37.88 4.15
CA LYS A 197 -12.49 -38.28 4.87
C LYS A 197 -11.27 -37.71 4.14
N ARG A 198 -10.41 -36.98 4.88
CA ARG A 198 -9.12 -36.52 4.37
C ARG A 198 -8.15 -37.69 4.18
N PRO A 199 -7.20 -37.62 3.23
CA PRO A 199 -6.11 -38.59 3.18
C PRO A 199 -5.34 -38.54 4.51
N ALA A 200 -4.93 -39.69 5.03
CA ALA A 200 -4.24 -39.78 6.31
C ALA A 200 -2.93 -38.99 6.26
N GLU A 201 -2.84 -37.92 7.06
CA GLU A 201 -1.55 -37.33 7.42
C GLU A 201 -0.74 -38.43 8.15
N GLY A 202 0.52 -38.63 7.76
CA GLY A 202 1.41 -39.55 8.46
C GLY A 202 1.31 -39.31 9.97
N SER A 203 0.97 -40.36 10.71
CA SER A 203 0.55 -40.27 12.11
C SER A 203 1.46 -39.36 12.96
N PRO A 204 0.91 -38.46 13.80
CA PRO A 204 1.69 -37.84 14.85
C PRO A 204 2.17 -38.95 15.78
N LEU A 205 3.48 -39.05 15.96
CA LEU A 205 4.12 -39.96 16.91
C LEU A 205 3.44 -39.81 18.29
N LYS A 206 2.68 -40.83 18.71
CA LYS A 206 2.21 -40.98 20.08
C LYS A 206 3.44 -40.98 21.00
N ARG A 207 3.72 -39.87 21.67
CA ARG A 207 4.63 -39.86 22.83
C ARG A 207 3.90 -40.53 24.00
N ALA A 208 4.11 -41.84 24.15
CA ALA A 208 3.81 -42.51 25.40
C ALA A 208 4.72 -41.92 26.49
N ARG A 209 4.12 -41.45 27.59
CA ARG A 209 4.82 -41.33 28.87
C ARG A 209 5.15 -42.74 29.32
N THR A 210 6.43 -43.07 29.43
CA THR A 210 6.93 -44.10 30.35
C THR A 210 8.23 -43.61 30.96
N GLU A 211 8.37 -43.93 32.24
CA GLU A 211 9.49 -43.61 33.11
C GLU A 211 10.81 -44.22 32.58
N GLU A 212 11.91 -43.51 32.86
CA GLU A 212 13.30 -43.97 32.85
C GLU A 212 13.87 -44.66 31.58
N GLY A 213 14.81 -43.96 30.92
CA GLY A 213 16.04 -44.58 30.41
C GLY A 213 16.14 -44.86 28.90
N LYS A 214 17.23 -44.29 28.33
CA LYS A 214 17.95 -44.64 27.08
C LYS A 214 17.42 -44.05 25.76
N TYR A 215 18.19 -43.05 25.29
CA TYR A 215 18.18 -42.50 23.93
C TYR A 215 18.50 -43.58 22.88
N SER A 216 17.64 -43.69 21.86
CA SER A 216 18.02 -44.14 20.52
C SER A 216 17.95 -42.93 19.59
N GLN A 217 19.10 -42.52 19.07
CA GLN A 217 19.22 -41.44 18.08
C GLN A 217 18.58 -41.89 16.76
N ASN A 218 17.42 -41.35 16.42
CA ASN A 218 17.07 -41.07 15.03
C ASN A 218 17.00 -39.55 14.92
N LYS A 219 18.15 -38.91 14.63
CA LYS A 219 18.18 -37.55 14.11
C LYS A 219 17.62 -37.63 12.69
N GLU A 220 16.35 -37.28 12.51
CA GLU A 220 15.94 -36.78 11.20
C GLU A 220 16.69 -35.47 10.99
N GLU A 221 17.69 -35.50 10.11
CA GLU A 221 18.44 -34.31 9.73
C GLU A 221 17.48 -33.31 9.06
N PRO A 222 17.50 -32.03 9.46
CA PRO A 222 16.72 -31.01 8.78
C PRO A 222 17.16 -30.94 7.29
N PRO A 223 16.26 -30.60 6.36
CA PRO A 223 16.54 -30.58 4.93
C PRO A 223 17.34 -29.32 4.58
N TRP A 224 18.54 -29.16 5.14
CA TRP A 224 19.38 -28.00 4.89
C TRP A 224 20.74 -28.41 4.36
N THR A 225 21.06 -27.89 3.17
CA THR A 225 22.42 -27.89 2.62
C THR A 225 23.18 -26.70 3.19
N PRO A 226 24.42 -26.89 3.70
CA PRO A 226 25.26 -25.80 4.14
C PRO A 226 25.36 -24.68 3.13
N SER A 227 25.30 -23.43 3.61
CA SER A 227 25.54 -22.25 2.79
C SER A 227 26.87 -22.44 2.04
N PRO A 228 26.94 -22.19 0.71
CA PRO A 228 28.20 -22.33 -0.02
C PRO A 228 29.24 -21.43 0.65
N LYS A 229 30.36 -22.03 1.10
CA LYS A 229 31.45 -21.33 1.80
C LYS A 229 31.80 -20.04 1.05
N LYS A 230 31.41 -18.90 1.61
CA LYS A 230 31.64 -17.58 1.00
C LYS A 230 33.07 -17.16 1.28
N GLN A 231 33.74 -16.57 0.29
CA GLN A 231 35.07 -16.02 0.50
C GLN A 231 34.94 -14.67 1.22
N LYS A 232 35.51 -14.58 2.43
CA LYS A 232 35.61 -13.33 3.19
C LYS A 232 36.71 -12.45 2.59
N ILE A 233 36.36 -11.23 2.20
CA ILE A 233 37.30 -10.19 1.73
C ILE A 233 37.33 -9.08 2.76
N MET A 234 38.51 -8.66 3.19
CA MET A 234 38.74 -7.60 4.17
C MET A 234 39.72 -6.56 3.62
N THR A 235 39.54 -5.30 4.00
CA THR A 235 40.58 -4.28 3.78
C THR A 235 41.81 -4.62 4.63
N GLN A 236 42.98 -4.77 4.00
CA GLN A 236 44.25 -4.76 4.74
C GLN A 236 44.53 -3.32 5.18
N THR A 237 44.79 -3.11 6.47
CA THR A 237 45.23 -1.81 7.00
C THR A 237 46.57 -1.46 6.36
N ASN A 238 46.54 -0.74 5.23
CA ASN A 238 47.75 -0.23 4.60
C ASN A 238 48.42 0.73 5.59
N LEU A 239 49.73 0.57 5.81
CA LEU A 239 50.58 1.39 6.69
C LEU A 239 50.55 2.91 6.37
N PHE A 240 49.84 3.34 5.33
CA PHE A 240 49.65 4.75 4.96
C PHE A 240 48.34 5.39 5.47
N SER A 241 47.42 4.63 6.08
CA SER A 241 46.15 5.15 6.61
C SER A 241 46.06 4.99 8.14
N ILE A 242 46.80 5.81 8.89
CA ILE A 242 46.74 5.86 10.37
C ILE A 242 45.53 6.70 10.86
N MET A 243 44.46 6.90 10.08
CA MET A 243 43.33 7.76 10.50
C MET A 243 41.91 7.28 10.19
N LEU A 244 41.66 6.01 9.86
CA LEU A 244 40.29 5.48 9.75
C LEU A 244 40.21 4.06 10.37
N ASP A 245 39.44 3.92 11.45
CA ASP A 245 39.25 2.69 12.25
C ASP A 245 38.35 1.62 11.57
N GLY A 246 38.19 1.64 10.24
CA GLY A 246 37.24 0.77 9.53
C GLY A 246 37.86 -0.49 8.93
N THR A 247 37.57 -1.68 9.48
CA THR A 247 37.73 -2.94 8.75
C THR A 247 36.45 -3.22 7.97
N ALA A 248 36.40 -2.90 6.68
CA ALA A 248 35.27 -3.30 5.84
C ALA A 248 35.33 -4.81 5.59
N THR A 249 34.20 -5.50 5.68
CA THR A 249 34.10 -6.95 5.48
C THR A 249 33.03 -7.24 4.44
N LEU A 250 33.41 -7.95 3.39
CA LEU A 250 32.53 -8.40 2.32
C LEU A 250 32.54 -9.93 2.26
N PHE A 251 31.36 -10.51 2.11
CA PHE A 251 31.20 -11.91 1.80
C PHE A 251 30.89 -12.04 0.31
N ALA A 252 31.85 -12.59 -0.44
CA ALA A 252 31.73 -12.78 -1.88
C ALA A 252 30.67 -13.84 -2.20
N GLY A 253 29.86 -13.54 -3.22
CA GLY A 253 28.77 -14.39 -3.70
C GLY A 253 28.69 -14.41 -5.23
N LYS A 254 27.66 -15.06 -5.77
CA LYS A 254 27.45 -15.19 -7.22
C LYS A 254 26.78 -13.97 -7.86
N SER A 255 26.08 -13.18 -7.06
CA SER A 255 25.26 -12.04 -7.51
C SER A 255 25.04 -11.03 -6.39
N ILE A 256 24.76 -9.77 -6.73
CA ILE A 256 24.40 -8.72 -5.77
C ILE A 256 22.89 -8.79 -5.45
N PRO A 257 22.43 -8.58 -4.20
CA PRO A 257 21.02 -8.64 -3.86
C PRO A 257 20.30 -7.35 -4.27
N ILE A 258 19.28 -7.48 -5.13
CA ILE A 258 18.34 -6.40 -5.46
C ILE A 258 16.94 -6.75 -4.97
N GLY A 259 16.36 -5.87 -4.14
CA GLY A 259 14.97 -6.03 -3.68
C GLY A 259 14.75 -7.12 -2.62
N TRP A 260 15.83 -7.66 -2.06
CA TRP A 260 15.78 -8.61 -0.95
C TRP A 260 15.65 -7.85 0.37
N ASP A 261 14.78 -8.35 1.26
CA ASP A 261 14.49 -7.73 2.57
C ASP A 261 14.90 -8.64 3.75
N SER A 262 15.36 -9.87 3.49
CA SER A 262 15.70 -10.89 4.50
C SER A 262 17.19 -11.18 4.55
N PHE A 263 17.81 -10.97 5.72
CA PHE A 263 19.22 -11.27 5.95
C PHE A 263 19.55 -12.75 5.70
N GLY A 264 18.81 -13.67 6.33
CA GLY A 264 19.02 -15.11 6.13
C GLY A 264 18.91 -15.55 4.67
N GLU A 265 17.99 -14.97 3.90
CA GLU A 265 17.86 -15.27 2.46
C GLU A 265 19.05 -14.77 1.64
N ILE A 266 19.56 -13.57 1.93
CA ILE A 266 20.76 -13.02 1.27
C ILE A 266 21.99 -13.88 1.59
N VAL A 267 22.13 -14.30 2.84
CA VAL A 267 23.25 -15.15 3.27
C VAL A 267 23.16 -16.52 2.60
N ASN A 268 22.02 -17.21 2.70
CA ASN A 268 21.86 -18.57 2.16
C ASN A 268 21.75 -18.62 0.63
N GLY A 269 21.24 -17.57 0.01
CA GLY A 269 21.14 -17.46 -1.45
C GLY A 269 22.49 -17.34 -2.16
N GLY A 270 23.60 -17.26 -1.41
CA GLY A 270 24.93 -17.12 -1.99
C GLY A 270 25.17 -15.74 -2.61
N CYS A 271 24.43 -14.72 -2.22
CA CYS A 271 24.59 -13.35 -2.69
C CYS A 271 25.81 -12.67 -2.05
N THR A 272 26.41 -11.73 -2.77
CA THR A 272 27.44 -10.83 -2.25
C THR A 272 26.81 -9.85 -1.26
N PHE A 273 27.36 -9.71 -0.05
CA PHE A 273 26.85 -8.73 0.92
C PHE A 273 27.96 -8.13 1.77
N LEU A 274 27.71 -6.90 2.23
CA LEU A 274 28.56 -6.17 3.15
C LEU A 274 28.12 -6.43 4.59
N ASP A 275 29.07 -6.72 5.46
CA ASP A 275 28.81 -7.15 6.82
C ASP A 275 28.47 -5.97 7.75
N LYS A 276 27.22 -5.95 8.20
CA LYS A 276 26.66 -4.98 9.16
C LYS A 276 26.36 -5.59 10.54
N THR A 277 26.90 -6.77 10.85
CA THR A 277 26.61 -7.50 12.10
C THR A 277 27.09 -6.77 13.36
N SER A 278 27.97 -5.77 13.25
CA SER A 278 28.31 -4.86 14.36
C SER A 278 27.09 -4.15 14.95
N LEU A 279 25.98 -4.02 14.20
CA LEU A 279 24.70 -3.55 14.71
C LEU A 279 24.19 -4.36 15.92
N ILE A 280 24.49 -5.65 15.99
CA ILE A 280 24.08 -6.51 17.12
C ILE A 280 24.76 -6.01 18.42
N THR A 281 26.07 -5.77 18.38
CA THR A 281 26.82 -5.19 19.50
C THR A 281 26.28 -3.82 19.88
N GLU A 282 26.10 -2.95 18.88
CA GLU A 282 25.55 -1.60 19.08
C GLU A 282 24.17 -1.62 19.74
N PHE A 283 23.31 -2.58 19.39
CA PHE A 283 21.98 -2.77 19.97
C PHE A 283 22.03 -3.30 21.40
N ILE A 284 22.88 -4.30 21.68
CA ILE A 284 23.06 -4.89 23.02
C ILE A 284 23.60 -3.86 24.01
N GLU A 285 24.60 -3.08 23.59
CA GLU A 285 25.33 -2.14 24.45
C GLU A 285 24.66 -0.75 24.50
N CYS A 286 23.65 -0.49 23.67
CA CYS A 286 22.89 0.75 23.73
C CYS A 286 22.26 0.92 25.13
N ASN A 287 22.56 2.02 25.82
CA ASN A 287 21.96 2.36 27.11
C ASN A 287 20.56 2.98 26.94
N SER A 288 19.69 2.28 26.19
CA SER A 288 18.29 2.64 26.03
C SER A 288 17.46 1.38 25.83
N LYS A 289 16.35 1.31 26.57
CA LYS A 289 15.38 0.21 26.46
C LYS A 289 14.57 0.28 25.16
N VAL A 290 14.21 1.48 24.72
CA VAL A 290 13.44 1.71 23.49
C VAL A 290 14.22 2.69 22.62
N SER A 291 14.73 2.18 21.50
CA SER A 291 15.52 2.93 20.54
C SER A 291 14.74 3.16 19.24
N LEU A 292 14.82 4.36 18.70
CA LEU A 292 14.33 4.69 17.37
C LEU A 292 15.49 5.14 16.48
N VAL A 293 15.76 4.41 15.41
CA VAL A 293 16.78 4.77 14.41
C VAL A 293 16.09 5.30 13.16
N VAL A 294 16.49 6.50 12.74
CA VAL A 294 15.89 7.17 11.57
C VAL A 294 16.91 7.27 10.47
N ARG A 295 16.61 6.68 9.31
CA ARG A 295 17.46 6.68 8.12
C ARG A 295 16.61 6.85 6.86
N PRO A 296 17.15 7.46 5.79
CA PRO A 296 16.42 7.59 4.53
C PRO A 296 15.98 6.24 3.97
N ARG A 297 15.05 6.25 3.00
CA ARG A 297 14.57 5.02 2.35
C ARG A 297 15.72 4.27 1.69
N ARG A 298 15.59 2.94 1.65
CA ARG A 298 16.57 2.01 1.05
C ARG A 298 17.94 1.92 1.73
N PHE A 299 18.13 2.49 2.92
CA PHE A 299 19.35 2.35 3.74
C PHE A 299 19.51 0.99 4.47
N GLY A 300 18.92 -0.10 3.97
CA GLY A 300 19.09 -1.44 4.57
C GLY A 300 18.34 -1.69 5.89
N LYS A 301 17.37 -0.84 6.25
CA LYS A 301 16.64 -0.94 7.53
C LYS A 301 15.98 -2.30 7.79
N THR A 302 15.22 -2.82 6.82
CA THR A 302 14.51 -4.09 6.94
C THR A 302 15.48 -5.27 7.06
N ILE A 303 16.54 -5.31 6.25
CA ILE A 303 17.59 -6.35 6.31
C ILE A 303 18.26 -6.36 7.68
N ASN A 304 18.59 -5.18 8.21
CA ASN A 304 19.19 -5.06 9.53
C ASN A 304 18.27 -5.55 10.66
N LEU A 305 16.96 -5.28 10.58
CA LEU A 305 16.02 -5.82 11.56
C LEU A 305 15.84 -7.34 11.43
N THR A 306 15.82 -7.89 10.22
CA THR A 306 15.74 -9.35 10.05
C THR A 306 17.00 -10.04 10.53
N MET A 307 18.18 -9.43 10.36
CA MET A 307 19.43 -9.90 10.98
C MET A 307 19.33 -9.94 12.51
N LEU A 308 18.81 -8.90 13.16
CA LEU A 308 18.61 -8.91 14.62
C LEU A 308 17.60 -9.99 15.04
N ARG A 309 16.50 -10.15 14.30
CA ARG A 309 15.53 -11.25 14.54
C ARG A 309 16.22 -12.61 14.43
N ASP A 310 16.98 -12.84 13.37
CA ASP A 310 17.67 -14.11 13.13
C ASP A 310 18.72 -14.40 14.23
N PHE A 311 19.35 -13.36 14.80
CA PHE A 311 20.29 -13.48 15.91
C PHE A 311 19.63 -13.77 17.27
N PHE A 312 18.58 -13.03 17.64
CA PHE A 312 18.00 -13.10 18.99
C PHE A 312 16.91 -14.15 19.16
N SER A 313 16.10 -14.43 18.12
CA SER A 313 14.89 -15.25 18.31
C SER A 313 15.22 -16.68 18.72
N ILE A 314 14.46 -17.19 19.68
CA ILE A 314 14.40 -18.63 19.96
C ILE A 314 13.85 -19.32 18.70
N PRO A 315 14.58 -20.27 18.08
CA PRO A 315 14.15 -20.92 16.85
C PRO A 315 12.92 -21.79 17.09
N ILE A 316 12.01 -21.79 16.11
CA ILE A 316 10.76 -22.58 16.11
C ILE A 316 10.79 -23.48 14.88
N HIS A 317 10.55 -24.79 15.07
CA HIS A 317 10.61 -25.78 14.00
C HIS A 317 9.87 -25.32 12.73
N PRO A 318 10.46 -25.47 11.53
CA PRO A 318 11.67 -26.25 11.22
C PRO A 318 13.01 -25.52 11.46
N ASP A 319 12.97 -24.28 11.93
CA ASP A 319 14.16 -23.50 12.27
C ASP A 319 14.91 -24.09 13.47
N ASN A 320 16.22 -23.89 13.56
CA ASN A 320 17.07 -24.41 14.64
C ASN A 320 18.31 -23.54 14.87
N GLU A 321 18.93 -23.73 16.04
CA GLU A 321 20.07 -22.92 16.48
C GLU A 321 21.31 -23.12 15.60
N ASP A 322 21.56 -24.34 15.12
CA ASP A 322 22.72 -24.66 14.27
C ASP A 322 22.62 -23.93 12.93
N TYR A 323 21.45 -23.94 12.30
CA TYR A 323 21.18 -23.19 11.07
C TYR A 323 21.35 -21.69 11.27
N ARG A 324 20.82 -21.12 12.36
CA ARG A 324 21.00 -19.69 12.65
C ARG A 324 22.47 -19.34 12.88
N ARG A 325 23.25 -20.23 13.48
CA ARG A 325 24.67 -20.01 13.79
C ARG A 325 25.47 -19.83 12.51
N GLU A 326 25.16 -20.63 11.48
CA GLU A 326 25.79 -20.56 10.16
C GLU A 326 25.61 -19.19 9.47
N LEU A 327 24.55 -18.44 9.81
CA LEU A 327 24.34 -17.09 9.27
C LEU A 327 25.37 -16.06 9.81
N PHE A 328 26.01 -16.34 10.94
CA PHE A 328 26.89 -15.41 11.65
C PHE A 328 28.36 -15.85 11.68
N ILE A 329 28.68 -17.05 11.19
CA ILE A 329 30.07 -17.53 11.11
C ILE A 329 30.93 -16.53 10.33
N GLU A 330 32.13 -16.26 10.86
CA GLU A 330 33.12 -15.36 10.28
C GLU A 330 32.70 -13.88 10.12
N THR A 331 31.50 -13.51 10.56
CA THR A 331 31.05 -12.12 10.56
C THR A 331 31.81 -11.27 11.59
N LYS A 332 31.82 -9.94 11.41
CA LYS A 332 32.44 -8.97 12.32
C LYS A 332 31.98 -9.15 13.77
N PHE A 333 30.71 -9.52 13.98
CA PHE A 333 30.19 -9.77 15.32
C PHE A 333 30.95 -10.88 16.07
N MET A 334 31.56 -11.83 15.38
CA MET A 334 32.33 -12.91 16.01
C MET A 334 33.59 -12.42 16.74
N GLU A 335 33.98 -11.16 16.56
CA GLU A 335 35.02 -10.50 17.37
C GLU A 335 34.56 -10.25 18.83
N ARG A 336 33.26 -10.44 19.13
CA ARG A 336 32.64 -10.33 20.46
C ARG A 336 31.98 -11.66 20.90
N PRO A 337 32.77 -12.74 21.09
CA PRO A 337 32.24 -14.05 21.48
C PRO A 337 31.55 -14.03 22.85
N ASP A 338 31.93 -13.09 23.73
CA ASP A 338 31.30 -12.84 25.03
C ASP A 338 29.79 -12.52 24.91
N LEU A 339 29.41 -11.81 23.85
CA LEU A 339 28.02 -11.46 23.58
C LEU A 339 27.28 -12.58 22.86
N PHE A 340 27.98 -13.36 22.03
CA PHE A 340 27.36 -14.46 21.27
C PHE A 340 26.69 -15.46 22.21
N ASP A 341 27.44 -16.07 23.14
CA ASP A 341 26.90 -17.12 24.02
C ASP A 341 25.78 -16.63 24.95
N LYS A 342 25.84 -15.35 25.31
CA LYS A 342 24.90 -14.73 26.25
C LYS A 342 23.56 -14.39 25.60
N TYR A 343 23.55 -13.99 24.32
CA TYR A 343 22.36 -13.41 23.68
C TYR A 343 21.80 -14.21 22.50
N PHE A 344 22.64 -15.02 21.84
CA PHE A 344 22.25 -15.75 20.64
C PHE A 344 21.11 -16.74 20.92
N CYS A 345 20.02 -16.62 20.15
CA CYS A 345 18.82 -17.45 20.27
C CYS A 345 18.21 -17.54 21.69
N LYS A 346 18.32 -16.48 22.51
CA LYS A 346 17.85 -16.48 23.93
C LYS A 346 16.53 -15.75 24.19
N TYR A 347 15.95 -15.09 23.19
CA TYR A 347 14.80 -14.21 23.40
C TYR A 347 13.62 -14.56 22.49
N PRO A 348 12.37 -14.55 22.97
CA PRO A 348 11.24 -14.38 22.07
C PRO A 348 11.32 -13.01 21.40
N VAL A 349 11.09 -12.95 20.09
CA VAL A 349 11.14 -11.71 19.32
C VAL A 349 9.78 -11.44 18.70
N ILE A 350 9.27 -10.23 18.90
CA ILE A 350 8.12 -9.70 18.18
C ILE A 350 8.64 -8.84 17.04
N PHE A 351 8.51 -9.30 15.80
CA PHE A 351 8.88 -8.55 14.60
C PHE A 351 7.63 -8.09 13.86
N LEU A 352 7.43 -6.78 13.71
CA LEU A 352 6.25 -6.20 13.07
C LEU A 352 6.64 -5.15 12.02
N SER A 353 6.31 -5.40 10.76
CA SER A 353 6.44 -4.41 9.67
C SER A 353 5.09 -3.74 9.38
N LEU A 354 5.05 -2.41 9.44
CA LEU A 354 3.84 -1.61 9.23
C LEU A 354 3.61 -1.19 7.75
N LYS A 355 4.35 -1.77 6.80
CA LYS A 355 4.19 -1.60 5.33
C LYS A 355 2.79 -1.97 4.80
N ALA A 356 2.03 -2.77 5.54
CA ALA A 356 0.76 -3.36 5.10
C ALA A 356 -0.34 -3.14 6.14
N LYS A 357 -1.56 -3.61 5.83
CA LYS A 357 -2.71 -3.52 6.74
C LYS A 357 -2.38 -4.16 8.10
N LEU A 358 -2.46 -3.37 9.18
CA LEU A 358 -2.08 -3.79 10.53
C LEU A 358 -2.80 -5.07 10.98
N SER A 359 -4.11 -5.18 10.73
CA SER A 359 -4.88 -6.36 11.14
C SER A 359 -4.35 -7.66 10.53
N LYS A 360 -3.90 -7.60 9.27
CA LYS A 360 -3.28 -8.75 8.60
C LYS A 360 -1.93 -9.07 9.22
N LYS A 361 -1.13 -8.04 9.51
CA LYS A 361 0.21 -8.22 10.10
C LYS A 361 0.17 -8.74 11.53
N LEU A 362 -0.81 -8.32 12.32
CA LEU A 362 -1.04 -8.88 13.65
C LEU A 362 -1.53 -10.33 13.59
N ALA A 363 -2.42 -10.66 12.64
CA ALA A 363 -2.85 -12.04 12.44
C ALA A 363 -1.67 -12.96 12.08
N GLU A 364 -0.83 -12.57 11.11
CA GLU A 364 0.39 -13.29 10.71
C GLU A 364 1.35 -13.48 11.91
N LEU A 365 1.54 -12.43 12.72
CA LEU A 365 2.39 -12.47 13.91
C LEU A 365 1.85 -13.40 15.00
N TYR A 366 0.53 -13.44 15.21
CA TYR A 366 -0.10 -14.37 16.15
C TYR A 366 -0.02 -15.81 15.64
N GLU A 367 -0.19 -16.03 14.34
CA GLU A 367 -0.03 -17.34 13.69
C GLU A 367 1.40 -17.88 13.86
N GLU A 368 2.42 -17.03 13.64
CA GLU A 368 3.84 -17.36 13.89
C GLU A 368 4.08 -17.83 15.33
N HIS A 369 3.34 -17.27 16.28
CA HIS A 369 3.41 -17.64 17.70
C HIS A 369 2.29 -18.58 18.15
N GLY A 370 1.60 -19.26 17.24
CA GLY A 370 0.48 -20.16 17.54
C GLY A 370 0.78 -21.23 18.59
N TYR A 371 2.04 -21.65 18.71
CA TYR A 371 2.50 -22.64 19.70
C TYR A 371 2.28 -22.21 21.16
N VAL A 372 2.12 -20.91 21.47
CA VAL A 372 1.82 -20.46 22.84
C VAL A 372 0.35 -20.63 23.20
N ARG A 373 -0.54 -20.70 22.21
CA ARG A 373 -2.00 -20.67 22.38
C ARG A 373 -2.48 -21.70 23.39
N GLU A 374 -1.99 -22.94 23.31
CA GLU A 374 -2.47 -24.03 24.17
C GLU A 374 -2.13 -23.87 25.65
N LYS A 375 -1.17 -22.99 25.98
CA LYS A 375 -0.79 -22.66 27.35
C LYS A 375 -1.57 -21.49 27.95
N LEU A 376 -2.45 -20.86 27.17
CA LEU A 376 -3.27 -19.74 27.61
C LEU A 376 -4.55 -20.22 28.32
N ASN A 377 -5.11 -19.37 29.19
CA ASN A 377 -6.45 -19.60 29.74
C ASN A 377 -7.54 -19.29 28.69
N GLU A 378 -8.79 -19.70 28.93
CA GLU A 378 -9.88 -19.58 27.96
C GLU A 378 -10.11 -18.14 27.47
N ARG A 379 -10.10 -17.16 28.39
CA ARG A 379 -10.25 -15.74 28.03
C ARG A 379 -9.13 -15.25 27.09
N ARG A 380 -7.88 -15.62 27.38
CA ARG A 380 -6.72 -15.25 26.55
C ARG A 380 -6.72 -16.01 25.21
N LYS A 381 -7.15 -17.28 25.20
CA LYS A 381 -7.36 -18.04 23.95
C LYS A 381 -8.38 -17.34 23.06
N TYR A 382 -9.49 -16.87 23.62
CA TYR A 382 -10.50 -16.11 22.87
C TYR A 382 -9.91 -14.84 22.23
N ASN A 383 -9.20 -14.00 22.99
CA ASN A 383 -8.54 -12.81 22.44
C ASN A 383 -7.49 -13.16 21.37
N PHE A 384 -6.72 -14.22 21.61
CA PHE A 384 -5.71 -14.72 20.68
C PHE A 384 -6.34 -15.12 19.34
N ASP A 385 -7.44 -15.88 19.37
CA ASP A 385 -8.13 -16.34 18.17
C ASP A 385 -8.80 -15.20 17.40
N GLN A 386 -9.32 -14.18 18.09
CA GLN A 386 -9.88 -12.98 17.46
C GLN A 386 -8.83 -12.26 16.61
N ILE A 387 -7.63 -12.03 17.15
CA ILE A 387 -6.54 -11.37 16.42
C ILE A 387 -6.02 -12.27 15.29
N CYS A 388 -5.81 -13.56 15.58
CA CYS A 388 -5.32 -14.53 14.59
C CYS A 388 -6.28 -14.70 13.40
N SER A 389 -7.59 -14.55 13.61
CA SER A 389 -8.59 -14.62 12.53
C SER A 389 -8.53 -13.44 11.55
N GLY A 390 -7.97 -12.30 11.98
CA GLY A 390 -7.95 -11.06 11.21
C GLY A 390 -9.31 -10.34 11.10
N VAL A 391 -10.32 -10.76 11.87
CA VAL A 391 -11.72 -10.27 11.81
C VAL A 391 -12.10 -9.39 13.02
N SER A 392 -11.20 -9.10 13.95
CA SER A 392 -11.55 -8.28 15.12
C SER A 392 -12.09 -6.90 14.73
N GLU A 393 -13.36 -6.65 15.07
CA GLU A 393 -14.01 -5.33 14.98
C GLU A 393 -13.88 -4.53 16.28
N ASP A 394 -13.25 -5.11 17.32
CA ASP A 394 -13.03 -4.48 18.61
C ASP A 394 -11.65 -3.78 18.65
N ASP A 395 -11.68 -2.45 18.63
CA ASP A 395 -10.48 -1.62 18.70
C ASP A 395 -9.70 -1.85 20.00
N ALA A 396 -10.36 -2.14 21.13
CA ALA A 396 -9.66 -2.37 22.40
C ALA A 396 -8.80 -3.65 22.35
N VAL A 397 -9.32 -4.71 21.74
CA VAL A 397 -8.56 -5.96 21.53
C VAL A 397 -7.36 -5.72 20.61
N MET A 398 -7.52 -4.86 19.60
CA MET A 398 -6.45 -4.52 18.66
C MET A 398 -5.38 -3.63 19.29
N GLU A 399 -5.76 -2.69 20.16
CA GLU A 399 -4.85 -1.82 20.91
C GLU A 399 -4.00 -2.62 21.91
N ASP A 400 -4.55 -3.67 22.52
CA ASP A 400 -3.83 -4.50 23.49
C ASP A 400 -3.04 -5.66 22.84
N ALA A 401 -3.21 -5.92 21.55
CA ALA A 401 -2.65 -7.08 20.85
C ALA A 401 -1.14 -7.30 21.10
N LEU A 402 -0.33 -6.25 20.96
CA LEU A 402 1.13 -6.40 21.11
C LEU A 402 1.56 -6.60 22.56
N VAL A 403 0.90 -5.93 23.52
CA VAL A 403 1.23 -6.10 24.94
C VAL A 403 0.81 -7.49 25.43
N ASP A 404 -0.36 -7.97 25.01
CA ASP A 404 -0.86 -9.30 25.30
C ASP A 404 0.10 -10.38 24.78
N LEU A 405 0.48 -10.29 23.50
CA LEU A 405 1.41 -11.23 22.88
C LEU A 405 2.75 -11.26 23.62
N SER A 406 3.29 -10.10 24.01
CA SER A 406 4.54 -10.04 24.78
C SER A 406 4.42 -10.75 26.14
N GLY A 407 3.27 -10.64 26.81
CA GLY A 407 2.99 -11.35 28.05
C GLY A 407 2.84 -12.86 27.85
N TYR A 408 2.22 -13.29 26.74
CA TYR A 408 2.06 -14.70 26.37
C TYR A 408 3.42 -15.35 26.12
N LEU A 409 4.27 -14.71 25.31
CA LEU A 409 5.63 -15.15 25.01
C LEU A 409 6.50 -15.20 26.27
N LYS A 410 6.44 -14.16 27.12
CA LYS A 410 7.17 -14.14 28.39
C LYS A 410 6.77 -15.27 29.32
N THR A 411 5.47 -15.58 29.40
CA THR A 411 4.97 -16.67 30.22
C THR A 411 5.44 -18.03 29.70
N TYR A 412 5.39 -18.23 28.38
CA TYR A 412 5.77 -19.48 27.73
C TYR A 412 7.28 -19.75 27.81
N HIS A 413 8.09 -18.77 27.40
CA HIS A 413 9.56 -18.91 27.31
C HIS A 413 10.29 -18.57 28.60
N ARG A 414 9.61 -17.98 29.59
CA ARG A 414 10.21 -17.45 30.83
C ARG A 414 11.33 -16.44 30.58
N SER A 415 11.27 -15.75 29.45
CA SER A 415 12.24 -14.75 29.01
C SER A 415 11.48 -13.53 28.50
N LYS A 416 12.03 -12.33 28.74
CA LYS A 416 11.45 -11.09 28.22
C LYS A 416 11.58 -11.04 26.70
N CYS A 417 10.71 -10.26 26.04
CA CYS A 417 10.68 -10.14 24.60
C CYS A 417 11.60 -9.02 24.09
N ILE A 418 12.20 -9.24 22.92
CA ILE A 418 12.76 -8.18 22.10
C ILE A 418 11.70 -7.77 21.07
N VAL A 419 11.50 -6.46 20.88
CA VAL A 419 10.51 -5.92 19.93
C VAL A 419 11.22 -5.20 18.80
N LEU A 420 10.93 -5.56 17.56
CA LEU A 420 11.52 -4.99 16.36
C LEU A 420 10.39 -4.48 15.46
N ILE A 421 10.33 -3.16 15.22
CA ILE A 421 9.26 -2.54 14.44
C ILE A 421 9.85 -1.86 13.21
N ASP A 422 9.43 -2.31 12.03
CA ASP A 422 9.80 -1.73 10.74
C ASP A 422 8.71 -0.77 10.23
N GLU A 423 9.17 0.27 9.54
CA GLU A 423 8.34 1.35 8.99
C GLU A 423 7.34 1.96 9.98
N TYR A 424 7.80 2.26 11.20
CA TYR A 424 6.94 2.75 12.28
C TYR A 424 6.14 4.02 11.90
N ASP A 425 6.67 4.84 10.99
CA ASP A 425 6.09 6.10 10.53
C ASP A 425 5.13 5.94 9.34
N HIS A 426 5.13 4.79 8.66
CA HIS A 426 4.31 4.56 7.47
C HIS A 426 2.80 4.72 7.70
N PRO A 427 2.18 4.16 8.76
CA PRO A 427 0.74 4.28 8.96
C PRO A 427 0.25 5.72 9.10
N LEU A 428 1.04 6.59 9.75
CA LEU A 428 0.69 8.00 9.87
C LEU A 428 0.81 8.75 8.55
N ASN A 429 1.80 8.42 7.72
CA ASN A 429 1.93 9.01 6.39
C ASN A 429 0.69 8.69 5.54
N VAL A 430 0.23 7.43 5.58
CA VAL A 430 -1.01 7.00 4.91
C VAL A 430 -2.23 7.72 5.51
N ALA A 431 -2.35 7.74 6.84
CA ALA A 431 -3.46 8.41 7.51
C ALA A 431 -3.56 9.91 7.19
N TYR A 432 -2.42 10.58 7.05
CA TYR A 432 -2.36 11.97 6.60
C TYR A 432 -2.85 12.12 5.16
N GLN A 433 -2.35 11.29 4.23
CA GLN A 433 -2.76 11.34 2.82
C GLN A 433 -4.26 11.12 2.63
N TYR A 434 -4.86 10.25 3.43
CA TYR A 434 -6.28 9.89 3.35
C TYR A 434 -7.15 10.60 4.40
N GLN A 435 -6.63 11.61 5.10
CA GLN A 435 -7.38 12.52 5.99
C GLN A 435 -8.05 11.84 7.22
N TYR A 436 -7.40 10.84 7.82
CA TYR A 436 -7.81 10.21 9.09
C TYR A 436 -6.69 10.19 10.15
N TYR A 437 -5.79 11.19 10.08
CA TYR A 437 -4.59 11.25 10.91
C TYR A 437 -4.88 11.26 12.42
N ARG A 438 -5.92 11.96 12.88
CA ARG A 438 -6.20 12.11 14.32
C ARG A 438 -6.63 10.80 14.95
N GLU A 439 -7.48 10.06 14.25
CA GLU A 439 -7.97 8.74 14.63
C GLU A 439 -6.81 7.74 14.68
N ALA A 440 -6.01 7.68 13.60
CA ALA A 440 -4.83 6.81 13.55
C ALA A 440 -3.82 7.14 14.65
N ARG A 441 -3.56 8.44 14.91
CA ARG A 441 -2.65 8.89 15.98
C ARG A 441 -3.11 8.37 17.36
N GLY A 442 -4.40 8.47 17.66
CA GLY A 442 -4.96 7.96 18.93
C GLY A 442 -4.74 6.46 19.08
N PHE A 443 -5.16 5.69 18.09
CA PHE A 443 -5.02 4.23 18.08
C PHE A 443 -3.56 3.78 18.24
N PHE A 444 -2.62 4.33 17.45
CA PHE A 444 -1.21 3.96 17.55
C PHE A 444 -0.56 4.43 18.86
N ALA A 445 -1.06 5.51 19.48
CA ALA A 445 -0.58 5.96 20.77
C ALA A 445 -0.96 4.97 21.88
N SER A 446 -2.18 4.44 21.84
CA SER A 446 -2.61 3.35 22.74
C SER A 446 -1.78 2.09 22.51
N LEU A 447 -1.73 1.60 21.27
CA LEU A 447 -1.04 0.34 20.91
C LEU A 447 0.44 0.34 21.33
N PHE A 448 1.19 1.37 20.94
CA PHE A 448 2.62 1.45 21.27
C PHE A 448 2.87 1.95 22.69
N GLY A 449 1.98 2.76 23.25
CA GLY A 449 2.04 3.16 24.66
C GLY A 449 1.95 1.96 25.60
N ALA A 450 1.00 1.06 25.35
CA ALA A 450 0.84 -0.18 26.09
C ALA A 450 2.07 -1.09 25.95
N LEU A 451 2.60 -1.25 24.74
CA LEU A 451 3.75 -2.14 24.47
C LEU A 451 5.09 -1.60 25.01
N LEU A 452 5.35 -0.29 24.89
CA LEU A 452 6.71 0.27 25.04
C LEU A 452 6.91 1.09 26.32
N LYS A 453 5.86 1.59 26.97
CA LYS A 453 5.98 2.43 28.18
C LYS A 453 5.79 1.65 29.47
N SER A 454 4.68 0.93 29.59
CA SER A 454 4.21 0.33 30.84
C SER A 454 4.36 -1.19 30.86
N ASN A 455 5.31 -1.72 30.09
CA ASN A 455 5.48 -3.16 29.84
C ASN A 455 6.84 -3.70 30.29
N ASP A 456 7.41 -3.12 31.35
CA ASP A 456 8.80 -3.36 31.72
C ASP A 456 9.09 -4.82 32.14
N GLU A 457 8.07 -5.53 32.60
CA GLU A 457 8.12 -6.93 33.00
C GLU A 457 8.22 -7.90 31.81
N ASN A 458 7.68 -7.52 30.65
CA ASN A 458 7.66 -8.37 29.47
C ASN A 458 8.64 -7.90 28.38
N LEU A 459 9.08 -6.64 28.41
CA LEU A 459 9.99 -6.07 27.42
C LEU A 459 11.44 -6.06 27.91
N GLU A 460 12.35 -6.68 27.14
CA GLU A 460 13.80 -6.56 27.32
C GLU A 460 14.30 -5.28 26.64
N ARG A 461 14.14 -5.20 25.31
CA ARG A 461 14.58 -4.09 24.46
C ARG A 461 13.66 -3.94 23.25
N ALA A 462 13.57 -2.73 22.72
CA ALA A 462 12.86 -2.44 21.48
C ALA A 462 13.71 -1.60 20.51
N LEU A 463 13.65 -1.93 19.22
CA LEU A 463 14.20 -1.13 18.14
C LEU A 463 13.10 -0.83 17.10
N LEU A 464 12.85 0.47 16.90
CA LEU A 464 11.99 0.98 15.85
C LEU A 464 12.89 1.57 14.76
N VAL A 465 12.53 1.34 13.50
CA VAL A 465 13.22 1.98 12.37
C VAL A 465 12.21 2.61 11.42
N GLY A 466 12.58 3.75 10.84
CA GLY A 466 11.71 4.48 9.90
C GLY A 466 12.44 5.63 9.21
N VAL A 467 11.67 6.46 8.51
CA VAL A 467 12.21 7.57 7.69
C VAL A 467 12.14 8.90 8.42
N SER A 468 11.04 9.18 9.12
CA SER A 468 10.73 10.52 9.63
C SER A 468 10.48 10.54 11.14
N ARG A 469 10.92 11.58 11.84
CA ARG A 469 10.74 11.74 13.31
C ARG A 469 9.35 12.25 13.68
N VAL A 470 8.32 11.47 13.34
CA VAL A 470 6.93 11.72 13.75
C VAL A 470 6.65 11.16 15.16
N ALA A 471 7.67 10.55 15.78
CA ALA A 471 7.56 9.79 17.02
C ALA A 471 7.25 10.68 18.23
N LYS A 472 8.11 11.66 18.53
CA LYS A 472 8.11 12.34 19.83
C LYS A 472 7.04 13.42 19.97
N SER A 473 6.49 13.91 18.86
CA SER A 473 5.39 14.87 18.82
C SER A 473 4.06 14.26 18.32
N GLY A 474 4.12 13.08 17.69
CA GLY A 474 2.96 12.29 17.25
C GLY A 474 2.44 11.33 18.33
N TYR A 475 2.39 10.03 18.02
CA TYR A 475 1.79 9.01 18.89
C TYR A 475 2.77 8.39 19.92
N LEU A 476 4.09 8.53 19.73
CA LEU A 476 5.09 8.09 20.71
C LEU A 476 5.48 9.21 21.68
N SER A 477 4.79 10.36 21.64
CA SER A 477 5.00 11.51 22.53
C SER A 477 4.83 11.16 24.02
N GLY A 478 3.99 10.17 24.32
CA GLY A 478 3.84 9.62 25.67
C GLY A 478 5.01 8.76 26.15
N LEU A 479 5.94 8.34 25.28
CA LEU A 479 7.09 7.49 25.62
C LEU A 479 8.27 8.32 26.14
N ASN A 480 8.31 8.49 27.46
CA ASN A 480 9.43 9.16 28.14
C ASN A 480 10.74 8.35 28.15
N ASN A 481 10.70 7.06 27.79
CA ASN A 481 11.84 6.14 27.73
C ASN A 481 12.45 5.97 26.32
N LEU A 482 11.90 6.65 25.30
CA LEU A 482 12.34 6.55 23.90
C LEU A 482 13.61 7.39 23.64
N LYS A 483 14.69 6.73 23.20
CA LYS A 483 15.89 7.41 22.68
C LYS A 483 15.88 7.40 21.15
N VAL A 484 16.10 8.56 20.55
CA VAL A 484 16.06 8.72 19.08
C VAL A 484 17.46 8.97 18.53
N PHE A 485 17.80 8.23 17.47
CA PHE A 485 19.09 8.22 16.80
C PHE A 485 18.93 8.65 15.33
N PRO A 486 18.84 9.97 15.07
CA PRO A 486 18.81 10.52 13.71
C PRO A 486 20.14 10.27 12.99
N MET A 487 20.19 10.58 11.69
CA MET A 487 21.36 10.37 10.84
C MET A 487 22.64 11.07 11.34
N HIS A 488 22.52 12.29 11.88
CA HIS A 488 23.65 13.03 12.44
C HIS A 488 24.14 12.53 13.81
N ASN A 489 23.50 11.51 14.40
CA ASN A 489 23.97 10.90 15.64
C ASN A 489 25.09 9.89 15.37
N LYS A 490 26.14 9.88 16.21
CA LYS A 490 27.27 8.94 16.08
C LYS A 490 26.88 7.47 16.34
N LYS A 491 25.95 7.21 17.25
CA LYS A 491 25.47 5.85 17.53
C LYS A 491 24.69 5.33 16.31
N PHE A 492 24.95 4.09 15.91
CA PHE A 492 24.40 3.47 14.70
C PHE A 492 24.74 4.18 13.37
N ALA A 493 25.72 5.09 13.34
CA ALA A 493 26.01 5.92 12.16
C ALA A 493 26.38 5.07 10.93
N ASP A 494 27.25 4.09 11.11
CA ASP A 494 27.80 3.19 10.08
C ASP A 494 27.01 1.88 9.92
N CYS A 495 26.05 1.62 10.80
CA CYS A 495 25.24 0.40 10.77
C CYS A 495 24.24 0.36 9.60
N PHE A 496 23.93 1.50 8.99
CA PHE A 496 22.95 1.64 7.91
C PHE A 496 23.57 2.45 6.76
N GLY A 497 23.41 1.99 5.52
CA GLY A 497 24.15 2.54 4.39
C GLY A 497 25.52 1.89 4.22
N PHE A 498 26.21 2.19 3.11
CA PHE A 498 27.57 1.70 2.88
C PHE A 498 28.60 2.81 3.11
N THR A 499 29.73 2.50 3.72
CA THR A 499 30.85 3.43 3.89
C THR A 499 31.77 3.42 2.67
N GLU A 500 32.65 4.41 2.54
CA GLU A 500 33.66 4.46 1.46
C GLU A 500 34.48 3.16 1.36
N ASP A 501 34.98 2.66 2.49
CA ASP A 501 35.79 1.44 2.55
C ASP A 501 35.00 0.21 2.07
N GLU A 502 33.70 0.16 2.36
CA GLU A 502 32.79 -0.88 1.92
C GLU A 502 32.50 -0.79 0.42
N ILE A 503 32.36 0.42 -0.12
CA ILE A 503 32.24 0.64 -1.57
C ILE A 503 33.51 0.21 -2.28
N PHE A 504 34.69 0.57 -1.75
CA PHE A 504 35.96 0.19 -2.35
C PHE A 504 36.10 -1.33 -2.50
N ILE A 505 35.87 -2.10 -1.44
CA ILE A 505 35.97 -3.58 -1.54
C ILE A 505 34.87 -4.18 -2.42
N LEU A 506 33.68 -3.57 -2.45
CA LEU A 506 32.58 -4.02 -3.29
C LEU A 506 32.89 -3.80 -4.78
N LEU A 507 33.43 -2.64 -5.16
CA LEU A 507 33.89 -2.38 -6.51
C LEU A 507 35.06 -3.29 -6.89
N GLN A 508 35.98 -3.55 -5.95
CA GLN A 508 37.10 -4.45 -6.17
C GLN A 508 36.66 -5.87 -6.47
N HIS A 509 35.68 -6.36 -5.73
CA HIS A 509 35.15 -7.70 -5.94
C HIS A 509 34.41 -7.85 -7.27
N ASN A 510 33.86 -6.76 -7.82
CA ASN A 510 33.09 -6.77 -9.06
C ASN A 510 33.87 -6.20 -10.26
N ASP A 511 35.21 -6.13 -10.18
CA ASP A 511 36.10 -5.63 -11.23
C ASP A 511 35.75 -4.21 -11.76
N LYS A 512 35.33 -3.30 -10.85
CA LYS A 512 34.90 -1.92 -11.15
C LYS A 512 35.68 -0.84 -10.37
N ASN A 513 36.90 -1.15 -9.94
CA ASN A 513 37.72 -0.25 -9.11
C ASN A 513 38.03 1.11 -9.76
N ASP A 514 38.13 1.13 -11.08
CA ASP A 514 38.39 2.32 -11.89
C ASP A 514 37.23 3.33 -11.88
N GLN A 515 36.03 2.91 -11.43
CA GLN A 515 34.82 3.73 -11.41
C GLN A 515 34.54 4.37 -10.04
N LEU A 516 35.47 4.26 -9.07
CA LEU A 516 35.26 4.76 -7.70
C LEU A 516 34.93 6.26 -7.67
N ASP A 517 35.66 7.08 -8.44
CA ASP A 517 35.42 8.54 -8.46
C ASP A 517 34.07 8.89 -9.09
N ASP A 518 33.66 8.16 -10.13
CA ASP A 518 32.35 8.34 -10.77
C ASP A 518 31.20 7.90 -9.82
N VAL A 519 31.39 6.77 -9.12
CA VAL A 519 30.46 6.28 -8.08
C VAL A 519 30.35 7.29 -6.94
N ARG A 520 31.47 7.89 -6.52
CA ARG A 520 31.49 8.96 -5.51
C ARG A 520 30.67 10.15 -5.98
N GLN A 521 30.88 10.63 -7.21
CA GLN A 521 30.12 11.74 -7.76
C GLN A 521 28.61 11.46 -7.84
N TRP A 522 28.22 10.23 -8.20
CA TRP A 522 26.83 9.84 -8.38
C TRP A 522 26.09 9.57 -7.07
N TYR A 523 26.75 8.95 -6.10
CA TYR A 523 26.08 8.31 -4.97
C TYR A 523 26.61 8.72 -3.59
N ASP A 524 27.80 9.33 -3.45
CA ASP A 524 28.29 9.87 -2.17
C ASP A 524 27.66 11.22 -1.86
N GLY A 525 27.37 11.47 -0.58
CA GLY A 525 26.86 12.78 -0.15
C GLY A 525 26.12 12.77 1.17
N TYR A 526 25.93 11.60 1.76
CA TYR A 526 25.20 11.45 3.01
C TYR A 526 26.15 11.44 4.20
N ARG A 527 26.06 12.45 5.08
CA ARG A 527 26.85 12.48 6.31
C ARG A 527 26.10 11.89 7.51
N ALA A 528 26.71 10.90 8.16
CA ALA A 528 26.24 10.34 9.42
C ALA A 528 27.24 10.56 10.55
N GLY A 529 26.74 10.73 11.78
CA GLY A 529 27.59 10.97 12.95
C GLY A 529 28.53 12.19 12.83
N ASN A 530 28.18 13.16 11.97
CA ASN A 530 28.93 14.37 11.60
C ASN A 530 30.21 14.18 10.77
N GLU A 531 30.67 12.95 10.55
CA GLU A 531 31.97 12.67 9.93
C GLU A 531 31.94 11.51 8.91
N ILE A 532 31.04 10.54 9.07
CA ILE A 532 31.00 9.32 8.25
C ILE A 532 30.26 9.61 6.95
N HIS A 533 30.92 9.35 5.82
CA HIS A 533 30.31 9.38 4.50
C HIS A 533 29.60 8.06 4.22
N LEU A 534 28.36 8.15 3.72
CA LEU A 534 27.51 7.02 3.43
C LEU A 534 26.97 7.06 2.01
N TYR A 535 26.76 5.87 1.47
CA TYR A 535 26.14 5.60 0.19
C TYR A 535 24.82 4.88 0.39
N ASN A 536 23.86 5.12 -0.52
CA ASN A 536 22.59 4.41 -0.53
C ASN A 536 22.79 2.96 -1.04
N PRO A 537 22.49 1.92 -0.24
CA PRO A 537 22.69 0.52 -0.64
C PRO A 537 21.94 0.11 -1.90
N TRP A 538 20.74 0.63 -2.12
CA TRP A 538 19.95 0.31 -3.31
C TRP A 538 20.55 0.87 -4.58
N SER A 539 21.01 2.13 -4.54
CA SER A 539 21.64 2.78 -5.69
C SER A 539 22.93 2.07 -6.07
N ILE A 540 23.75 1.73 -5.07
CA ILE A 540 24.99 0.98 -5.26
C ILE A 540 24.73 -0.43 -5.79
N ASN A 541 23.84 -1.20 -5.17
CA ASN A 541 23.56 -2.56 -5.64
C ASN A 541 22.99 -2.56 -7.07
N SER A 542 22.12 -1.59 -7.40
CA SER A 542 21.58 -1.44 -8.76
C SER A 542 22.67 -1.10 -9.78
N PHE A 543 23.60 -0.20 -9.42
CA PHE A 543 24.77 0.11 -10.25
C PHE A 543 25.70 -1.08 -10.46
N ILE A 544 25.95 -1.89 -9.42
CA ILE A 544 26.77 -3.10 -9.54
C ILE A 544 26.14 -4.10 -10.52
N ASP A 545 24.81 -4.27 -10.43
CA ASP A 545 24.06 -5.22 -11.26
C ASP A 545 23.96 -4.82 -12.73
N ASP A 546 23.55 -3.58 -13.01
CA ASP A 546 23.31 -3.14 -14.39
C ASP A 546 24.50 -2.41 -15.03
N GLY A 547 25.50 -2.02 -14.23
CA GLY A 547 26.70 -1.34 -14.66
C GLY A 547 26.52 0.11 -15.10
N THR A 548 25.37 0.73 -14.81
CA THR A 548 25.02 2.08 -15.29
C THR A 548 24.92 3.10 -14.17
N LEU A 549 25.64 4.21 -14.34
CA LEU A 549 25.53 5.40 -13.48
C LEU A 549 24.28 6.18 -13.88
N LYS A 550 23.22 6.04 -13.08
CA LYS A 550 21.94 6.73 -13.25
C LYS A 550 21.21 6.86 -11.93
N ALA A 551 20.10 7.59 -11.94
CA ALA A 551 19.16 7.61 -10.83
C ALA A 551 18.43 6.26 -10.75
N HIS A 552 18.81 5.46 -9.77
CA HIS A 552 18.17 4.18 -9.41
C HIS A 552 17.16 4.38 -8.29
N TRP A 553 17.38 5.41 -7.47
CA TRP A 553 16.50 5.87 -6.42
C TRP A 553 15.44 6.81 -7.00
N ILE A 554 14.34 6.22 -7.51
CA ILE A 554 13.16 6.97 -7.97
C ILE A 554 12.00 6.69 -7.01
N ASP A 555 11.60 7.69 -6.22
CA ASP A 555 10.46 7.57 -5.31
C ASP A 555 9.14 7.80 -6.03
N THR A 556 8.54 6.72 -6.52
CA THR A 556 7.23 6.75 -7.19
C THR A 556 6.04 6.77 -6.20
N GLY A 557 6.25 6.46 -4.92
CA GLY A 557 5.15 6.23 -3.96
C GLY A 557 5.00 7.26 -2.84
N GLY A 558 6.11 7.80 -2.31
CA GLY A 558 6.10 8.64 -1.10
C GLY A 558 6.29 10.14 -1.32
N THR A 559 6.60 10.57 -2.55
CA THR A 559 6.85 11.98 -2.88
C THR A 559 5.59 12.82 -3.00
N LYS A 560 4.39 12.23 -3.02
CA LYS A 560 3.14 12.97 -3.22
C LYS A 560 2.98 14.10 -2.20
N THR A 561 3.17 13.79 -0.91
CA THR A 561 3.08 14.79 0.17
C THR A 561 4.16 15.88 0.05
N ILE A 562 5.39 15.50 -0.30
CA ILE A 562 6.49 16.46 -0.49
C ILE A 562 6.19 17.37 -1.70
N LYS A 563 5.71 16.82 -2.81
CA LYS A 563 5.29 17.55 -4.01
C LYS A 563 4.15 18.51 -3.69
N ASP A 564 3.09 18.05 -3.02
CA ASP A 564 1.95 18.91 -2.64
C ASP A 564 2.37 20.09 -1.73
N LEU A 565 3.37 19.87 -0.85
CA LEU A 565 3.91 20.91 0.02
C LEU A 565 4.87 21.85 -0.71
N LEU A 566 5.71 21.33 -1.62
CA LEU A 566 6.59 22.13 -2.48
C LEU A 566 5.78 23.20 -3.25
N TRP A 567 4.57 22.87 -3.67
CA TRP A 567 3.71 23.75 -4.46
C TRP A 567 3.02 24.85 -3.67
N ASN A 568 2.98 24.73 -2.33
CA ASN A 568 2.46 25.75 -1.42
C ASN A 568 3.57 26.50 -0.68
N SER A 569 4.83 26.33 -1.10
CA SER A 569 6.01 26.91 -0.44
C SER A 569 6.17 28.41 -0.69
N THR A 570 6.86 29.09 0.23
CA THR A 570 7.05 30.55 0.15
C THR A 570 8.12 30.94 -0.89
N GLU A 571 8.26 32.25 -1.13
CA GLU A 571 9.33 32.79 -1.98
C GLU A 571 10.73 32.50 -1.41
N ASP A 572 10.89 32.51 -0.08
CA ASP A 572 12.15 32.18 0.58
C ASP A 572 12.55 30.72 0.34
N PHE A 573 11.58 29.81 0.35
CA PHE A 573 11.82 28.42 -0.01
C PHE A 573 12.31 28.27 -1.44
N LYS A 574 11.69 28.99 -2.39
CA LYS A 574 12.09 28.98 -3.81
C LYS A 574 13.50 29.53 -4.01
N ASN A 575 13.86 30.61 -3.32
CA ASN A 575 15.19 31.19 -3.36
C ASN A 575 16.26 30.21 -2.85
N ASN A 576 16.01 29.58 -1.69
CA ASN A 576 16.89 28.55 -1.14
C ASN A 576 17.00 27.31 -2.03
N THR A 577 15.89 26.90 -2.66
CA THR A 577 15.90 25.80 -3.65
C THR A 577 16.77 26.13 -4.85
N SER A 578 16.71 27.36 -5.36
CA SER A 578 17.59 27.84 -6.44
C SER A 578 19.07 27.78 -6.05
N MET A 579 19.40 28.13 -4.80
CA MET A 579 20.77 28.00 -4.28
C MET A 579 21.22 26.53 -4.24
N LEU A 580 20.37 25.62 -3.73
CA LEU A 580 20.65 24.19 -3.68
C LEU A 580 20.94 23.61 -5.07
N LEU A 581 20.14 23.96 -6.09
CA LEU A 581 20.33 23.48 -7.46
C LEU A 581 21.62 23.98 -8.12
N ARG A 582 22.17 25.10 -7.65
CA ARG A 582 23.48 25.62 -8.08
C ARG A 582 24.65 24.94 -7.35
N GLY A 583 24.37 23.98 -6.47
CA GLY A 583 25.36 23.29 -5.65
C GLY A 583 25.75 24.04 -4.37
N CYS A 584 25.03 25.10 -4.00
CA CYS A 584 25.29 25.82 -2.75
C CYS A 584 24.60 25.12 -1.56
N ALA A 585 25.21 25.19 -0.39
CA ALA A 585 24.55 24.81 0.87
C ALA A 585 23.69 25.97 1.40
N ILE A 586 22.62 25.64 2.14
CA ILE A 586 21.72 26.60 2.77
C ILE A 586 21.72 26.44 4.29
N ASN A 587 21.69 27.57 5.00
CA ASN A 587 21.68 27.57 6.46
C ASN A 587 20.23 27.66 6.96
N VAL A 588 19.55 26.52 7.01
CA VAL A 588 18.17 26.41 7.50
C VAL A 588 18.10 25.33 8.59
N GLY A 589 17.43 25.65 9.70
CA GLY A 589 17.24 24.71 10.80
C GLY A 589 16.23 23.61 10.46
N ILE A 590 16.59 22.36 10.77
CA ILE A 590 15.66 21.22 10.76
C ILE A 590 14.95 21.11 12.10
N LEU A 591 13.67 20.73 12.08
CA LEU A 591 12.92 20.44 13.30
C LEU A 591 13.41 19.11 13.90
N GLU A 592 13.44 19.04 15.23
CA GLU A 592 13.74 17.78 15.93
C GLU A 592 12.64 16.74 15.70
N ASP A 593 11.38 17.18 15.74
CA ASP A 593 10.18 16.35 15.59
C ASP A 593 9.15 17.01 14.66
N ILE A 594 8.36 16.20 13.94
CA ILE A 594 7.38 16.66 12.95
C ILE A 594 5.96 16.39 13.44
N GLU A 595 5.13 17.43 13.55
CA GLU A 595 3.68 17.31 13.76
C GLU A 595 2.90 17.58 12.46
N TYR A 596 2.20 16.56 11.94
CA TYR A 596 1.36 16.74 10.75
C TYR A 596 0.20 17.74 10.97
N ASP A 597 -0.26 17.92 12.21
CA ASP A 597 -1.28 18.94 12.53
C ASP A 597 -0.79 20.38 12.30
N VAL A 598 0.54 20.62 12.33
CA VAL A 598 1.13 21.93 12.00
C VAL A 598 1.05 22.22 10.50
N LEU A 599 1.16 21.19 9.64
CA LEU A 599 0.98 21.33 8.19
C LEU A 599 -0.42 21.84 7.81
N ALA A 600 -1.44 21.52 8.61
CA ALA A 600 -2.81 22.00 8.39
C ALA A 600 -3.00 23.50 8.72
N ARG A 601 -2.09 24.10 9.50
CA ARG A 601 -2.20 25.50 9.97
C ARG A 601 -1.56 26.54 9.05
N LYS A 602 -0.91 26.12 7.95
CA LYS A 602 -0.20 26.96 6.96
C LYS A 602 0.91 27.88 7.52
N SER A 603 1.17 27.90 8.82
CA SER A 603 2.34 28.53 9.43
C SER A 603 3.52 27.56 9.43
N ASN A 604 4.73 28.04 9.12
CA ASN A 604 5.98 27.26 9.10
C ASN A 604 6.05 26.08 8.10
N VAL A 605 5.33 26.16 6.98
CA VAL A 605 5.32 25.12 5.93
C VAL A 605 6.74 24.80 5.44
N ASP A 606 7.56 25.82 5.20
CA ASP A 606 8.92 25.65 4.68
C ASP A 606 9.82 24.88 5.64
N GLN A 607 9.77 25.18 6.94
CA GLN A 607 10.60 24.51 7.93
C GLN A 607 10.25 23.02 8.05
N VAL A 608 8.95 22.69 8.02
CA VAL A 608 8.49 21.30 7.98
C VAL A 608 8.94 20.62 6.69
N LEU A 609 8.85 21.32 5.56
CA LEU A 609 9.26 20.79 4.26
C LEU A 609 10.75 20.49 4.20
N TRP A 610 11.63 21.40 4.66
CA TRP A 610 13.06 21.15 4.78
C TRP A 610 13.37 19.95 5.67
N THR A 611 12.63 19.80 6.77
CA THR A 611 12.77 18.68 7.68
C THR A 611 12.36 17.35 7.01
N LEU A 612 11.24 17.33 6.28
CA LEU A 612 10.78 16.16 5.52
C LEU A 612 11.77 15.78 4.42
N LEU A 613 12.29 16.75 3.66
CA LEU A 613 13.27 16.53 2.59
C LEU A 613 14.57 15.94 3.14
N TYR A 614 15.07 16.46 4.27
CA TYR A 614 16.25 15.92 4.96
C TYR A 614 16.04 14.46 5.39
N TYR A 615 14.97 14.17 6.11
CA TYR A 615 14.71 12.80 6.60
C TYR A 615 14.41 11.80 5.47
N ALA A 616 13.77 12.25 4.39
CA ALA A 616 13.50 11.43 3.22
C ALA A 616 14.77 11.11 2.40
N GLY A 617 15.86 11.85 2.60
CA GLY A 617 17.14 11.66 1.90
C GLY A 617 17.33 12.54 0.67
N TYR A 618 16.48 13.57 0.49
CA TYR A 618 16.63 14.57 -0.58
C TYR A 618 17.65 15.66 -0.23
N LEU A 619 18.02 15.76 1.04
CA LEU A 619 19.03 16.67 1.56
C LEU A 619 19.93 15.94 2.56
N SER A 620 21.17 16.38 2.68
CA SER A 620 22.08 16.00 3.76
C SER A 620 22.66 17.24 4.43
N LYS A 621 23.39 17.04 5.54
CA LYS A 621 24.15 18.10 6.19
C LYS A 621 25.59 18.06 5.67
N ASP A 622 26.16 19.22 5.41
CA ASP A 622 27.59 19.37 5.16
C ASP A 622 28.39 19.43 6.49
N LYS A 623 29.71 19.67 6.39
CA LYS A 623 30.62 19.81 7.54
C LYS A 623 30.28 20.99 8.47
N ASN A 624 29.55 21.99 7.98
CA ASN A 624 29.12 23.17 8.72
C ASN A 624 27.68 23.03 9.23
N GLU A 625 27.10 21.83 9.15
CA GLU A 625 25.70 21.54 9.42
C GLU A 625 24.67 22.24 8.51
N ALA A 626 25.12 22.85 7.41
CA ALA A 626 24.25 23.45 6.41
C ALA A 626 23.64 22.35 5.52
N LEU A 627 22.41 22.57 5.05
CA LEU A 627 21.73 21.61 4.19
C LEU A 627 22.21 21.72 2.74
N CYS A 628 22.47 20.57 2.11
CA CYS A 628 22.87 20.48 0.71
C CYS A 628 22.16 19.31 0.01
N ILE A 629 22.12 19.34 -1.33
CA ILE A 629 21.76 18.16 -2.12
C ILE A 629 22.94 17.18 -2.03
N PRO A 630 22.72 15.92 -1.62
CA PRO A 630 23.82 15.00 -1.32
C PRO A 630 24.65 14.67 -2.55
N ASN A 631 24.01 14.28 -3.65
CA ASN A 631 24.71 13.68 -4.79
C ASN A 631 23.99 13.96 -6.13
N MET A 632 24.61 13.54 -7.24
CA MET A 632 24.04 13.76 -8.57
C MET A 632 22.71 13.02 -8.77
N GLU A 633 22.55 11.81 -8.25
CA GLU A 633 21.29 11.06 -8.31
C GLU A 633 20.12 11.89 -7.74
N VAL A 634 20.27 12.42 -6.52
CA VAL A 634 19.25 13.27 -5.90
C VAL A 634 19.06 14.59 -6.65
N SER A 635 20.14 15.17 -7.18
CA SER A 635 20.06 16.38 -8.01
C SER A 635 19.20 16.18 -9.27
N THR A 636 19.33 15.03 -9.93
CA THR A 636 18.49 14.72 -11.11
C THR A 636 17.01 14.59 -10.77
N GLU A 637 16.66 14.08 -9.60
CA GLU A 637 15.27 14.04 -9.12
C GLU A 637 14.71 15.44 -8.86
N TRP A 638 15.49 16.32 -8.20
CA TRP A 638 15.11 17.72 -8.00
C TRP A 638 14.87 18.44 -9.34
N GLN A 639 15.75 18.23 -10.31
CA GLN A 639 15.57 18.77 -11.67
C GLN A 639 14.31 18.21 -12.31
N GLY A 640 14.07 16.90 -12.21
CA GLY A 640 12.88 16.23 -12.73
C GLY A 640 11.58 16.80 -12.16
N TRP A 641 11.53 17.13 -10.87
CA TRP A 641 10.35 17.75 -10.25
C TRP A 641 10.07 19.15 -10.82
N LEU A 642 11.11 19.92 -11.13
CA LEU A 642 11.01 21.29 -11.65
C LEU A 642 10.81 21.34 -13.17
N THR A 643 11.25 20.34 -13.93
CA THR A 643 10.92 20.24 -15.36
C THR A 643 9.49 19.78 -15.56
N SER A 644 8.97 18.94 -14.64
CA SER A 644 7.57 18.50 -14.64
C SER A 644 6.58 19.60 -14.22
N SER A 645 7.03 20.68 -13.57
CA SER A 645 6.14 21.72 -13.05
C SER A 645 5.62 22.69 -14.13
N ASN A 646 6.37 22.96 -15.20
CA ASN A 646 5.83 23.72 -16.34
C ASN A 646 4.77 22.94 -17.12
N SER A 647 4.78 21.60 -17.05
CA SER A 647 3.74 20.78 -17.69
C SER A 647 2.43 20.74 -16.93
N PHE A 648 2.40 20.85 -15.60
CA PHE A 648 1.19 20.49 -14.82
C PHE A 648 0.08 21.56 -14.81
N GLU A 649 0.41 22.86 -14.78
CA GLU A 649 -0.60 23.94 -14.94
C GLU A 649 -1.17 23.95 -16.37
N LEU A 650 -0.31 23.77 -17.38
CA LEU A 650 -0.72 23.67 -18.78
C LEU A 650 -1.56 22.40 -18.99
N ASP A 651 -1.16 21.25 -18.45
CA ASP A 651 -1.84 19.95 -18.55
C ASP A 651 -3.20 19.95 -17.84
N SER A 652 -3.32 20.70 -16.74
CA SER A 652 -4.60 21.02 -16.10
C SER A 652 -5.52 21.79 -17.05
N MET A 653 -5.02 22.84 -17.73
CA MET A 653 -5.81 23.63 -18.68
C MET A 653 -6.29 22.81 -19.88
N LEU A 654 -5.44 21.95 -20.44
CA LEU A 654 -5.85 21.00 -21.49
C LEU A 654 -6.87 20.00 -20.94
N SER A 655 -6.66 19.45 -19.74
CA SER A 655 -7.58 18.48 -19.14
C SER A 655 -8.97 19.07 -18.89
N LEU A 656 -9.07 20.32 -18.46
CA LEU A 656 -10.35 21.03 -18.29
C LEU A 656 -11.13 21.12 -19.59
N LEU A 657 -10.46 21.46 -20.70
CA LEU A 657 -11.08 21.51 -22.03
C LEU A 657 -11.52 20.13 -22.51
N LEU A 658 -10.66 19.12 -22.40
CA LEU A 658 -10.96 17.76 -22.87
C LEU A 658 -12.10 17.10 -22.08
N GLN A 659 -12.28 17.45 -20.81
CA GLN A 659 -13.37 16.97 -19.96
C GLN A 659 -14.68 17.75 -20.12
N GLY A 660 -14.69 18.84 -20.91
CA GLY A 660 -15.85 19.72 -21.05
C GLY A 660 -16.11 20.62 -19.84
N GLU A 661 -15.15 20.74 -18.92
CA GLU A 661 -15.21 21.57 -17.71
C GLU A 661 -14.92 23.05 -18.03
N PHE A 662 -15.65 23.59 -19.00
CA PHE A 662 -15.38 24.90 -19.61
C PHE A 662 -15.47 26.06 -18.61
N SER A 663 -16.38 25.99 -17.63
CA SER A 663 -16.51 27.04 -16.60
C SER A 663 -15.21 27.24 -15.81
N LYS A 664 -14.54 26.14 -15.44
CA LYS A 664 -13.25 26.20 -14.74
C LYS A 664 -12.12 26.70 -15.65
N PHE A 665 -12.14 26.30 -16.93
CA PHE A 665 -11.19 26.82 -17.92
C PHE A 665 -11.29 28.34 -18.05
N LYS A 666 -12.52 28.85 -18.16
CA LYS A 666 -12.82 30.29 -18.25
C LYS A 666 -12.34 31.08 -17.03
N GLU A 667 -12.41 30.50 -15.84
CA GLU A 667 -11.93 31.15 -14.60
C GLU A 667 -10.40 31.14 -14.47
N ASN A 668 -9.74 30.10 -14.97
CA ASN A 668 -8.30 29.88 -14.74
C ASN A 668 -7.40 30.50 -15.83
N LEU A 669 -7.82 30.53 -17.09
CA LEU A 669 -6.97 31.04 -18.19
C LEU A 669 -6.53 32.50 -17.99
N PRO A 670 -7.40 33.45 -17.57
CA PRO A 670 -6.98 34.84 -17.36
C PRO A 670 -5.90 34.97 -16.28
N ARG A 671 -5.99 34.17 -15.21
CA ARG A 671 -4.99 34.16 -14.13
C ARG A 671 -3.65 33.66 -14.62
N LEU A 672 -3.65 32.62 -15.46
CA LEU A 672 -2.45 32.06 -16.05
C LEU A 672 -1.77 33.08 -16.98
N ILE A 673 -2.55 33.76 -17.84
CA ILE A 673 -2.06 34.82 -18.72
C ILE A 673 -1.45 35.99 -17.93
N MET A 674 -2.14 36.44 -16.87
CA MET A 674 -1.67 37.50 -15.98
C MET A 674 -0.30 37.20 -15.36
N ASN A 675 -0.06 35.93 -15.00
CA ASN A 675 1.17 35.47 -14.37
C ASN A 675 2.30 35.17 -15.37
N ALA A 676 1.95 34.64 -16.56
CA ALA A 676 2.93 34.11 -17.51
C ALA A 676 3.46 35.15 -18.52
N LEU A 677 2.68 36.18 -18.87
CA LEU A 677 3.06 37.13 -19.92
C LEU A 677 3.52 38.48 -19.35
N SER A 678 4.74 38.88 -19.70
CA SER A 678 5.22 40.27 -19.57
C SER A 678 4.92 41.03 -20.87
N TYR A 679 3.78 41.73 -20.89
CA TYR A 679 3.31 42.46 -22.07
C TYR A 679 4.13 43.73 -22.38
N HIS A 680 5.00 44.19 -21.47
CA HIS A 680 5.82 45.39 -21.70
C HIS A 680 7.01 45.17 -22.63
N ASP A 681 7.36 43.91 -22.92
CA ASP A 681 8.56 43.53 -23.67
C ASP A 681 8.28 43.23 -25.16
N VAL A 682 7.05 43.44 -25.63
CA VAL A 682 6.58 43.03 -26.97
C VAL A 682 6.09 44.24 -27.77
N PRO A 683 6.69 44.55 -28.93
CA PRO A 683 6.19 45.58 -29.84
C PRO A 683 4.73 45.33 -30.27
N ASP A 684 3.90 46.37 -30.38
CA ASP A 684 2.46 46.26 -30.67
C ASP A 684 2.14 45.48 -31.96
N ASN A 685 3.04 45.47 -32.94
CA ASN A 685 2.91 44.72 -34.20
C ASN A 685 3.21 43.21 -34.08
N LEU A 686 3.71 42.73 -32.95
CA LEU A 686 4.05 41.32 -32.69
C LEU A 686 3.18 40.68 -31.59
N VAL A 687 2.31 41.47 -30.97
CA VAL A 687 1.44 41.04 -29.86
C VAL A 687 0.56 39.85 -30.26
N GLU A 688 -0.01 39.89 -31.46
CA GLU A 688 -0.89 38.84 -31.97
C GLU A 688 -0.17 37.50 -32.13
N SER A 689 1.03 37.53 -32.73
CA SER A 689 1.86 36.33 -32.89
C SER A 689 2.31 35.76 -31.55
N ASN A 690 2.45 36.60 -30.51
CA ASN A 690 2.88 36.16 -29.18
C ASN A 690 1.78 35.42 -28.42
N TYR A 691 0.56 35.95 -28.36
CA TYR A 691 -0.57 35.19 -27.78
C TYR A 691 -0.82 33.89 -28.52
N TYR A 692 -0.71 33.92 -29.85
CA TYR A 692 -0.85 32.73 -30.68
C TYR A 692 0.19 31.66 -30.33
N LEU A 693 1.47 32.04 -30.29
CA LEU A 693 2.57 31.12 -29.97
C LEU A 693 2.48 30.59 -28.54
N PHE A 694 2.05 31.42 -27.59
CA PHE A 694 1.80 31.03 -26.21
C PHE A 694 0.70 29.97 -26.10
N MET A 695 -0.46 30.22 -26.72
CA MET A 695 -1.58 29.28 -26.72
C MET A 695 -1.23 27.97 -27.45
N LEU A 696 -0.51 28.05 -28.57
CA LEU A 696 -0.02 26.89 -29.31
C LEU A 696 0.97 26.06 -28.46
N GLY A 697 1.91 26.73 -27.78
CA GLY A 697 2.88 26.11 -26.88
C GLY A 697 2.20 25.42 -25.70
N MET A 698 1.22 26.09 -25.06
CA MET A 698 0.44 25.54 -23.95
C MET A 698 -0.28 24.23 -24.32
N PHE A 699 -0.83 24.15 -25.53
CA PHE A 699 -1.60 22.98 -25.96
C PHE A 699 -0.80 21.95 -26.76
N HIS A 700 0.50 22.17 -27.02
CA HIS A 700 1.35 21.23 -27.75
C HIS A 700 1.34 19.81 -27.16
N GLN A 701 1.22 19.73 -25.83
CA GLN A 701 1.11 18.47 -25.08
C GLN A 701 -0.09 17.59 -25.47
N ALA A 702 -1.08 18.12 -26.20
CA ALA A 702 -2.19 17.35 -26.74
C ALA A 702 -1.70 16.18 -27.63
N HIS A 703 -0.56 16.34 -28.32
CA HIS A 703 0.06 15.27 -29.11
C HIS A 703 0.45 14.06 -28.26
N TYR A 704 1.01 14.26 -27.07
CA TYR A 704 1.40 13.17 -26.16
C TYR A 704 0.18 12.43 -25.60
N ARG A 705 -0.99 13.08 -25.56
CA ARG A 705 -2.28 12.46 -25.18
C ARG A 705 -3.03 11.83 -26.34
N GLY A 706 -2.39 11.74 -27.52
CA GLY A 706 -2.96 11.14 -28.72
C GLY A 706 -3.97 12.02 -29.45
N TYR A 707 -4.00 13.33 -29.21
CA TYR A 707 -4.80 14.29 -29.98
C TYR A 707 -3.95 14.91 -31.09
N LYS A 708 -4.62 15.45 -32.09
CA LYS A 708 -3.99 16.22 -33.16
C LYS A 708 -4.22 17.72 -32.90
N LEU A 709 -3.14 18.43 -32.59
CA LEU A 709 -3.16 19.89 -32.53
C LEU A 709 -2.89 20.44 -33.95
N THR A 710 -3.78 21.31 -34.41
CA THR A 710 -3.62 22.03 -35.68
C THR A 710 -3.90 23.50 -35.46
N SER A 711 -3.26 24.31 -36.25
CA SER A 711 -3.27 25.76 -36.08
C SER A 711 -3.35 26.37 -37.49
N ASN A 712 -4.10 27.46 -37.66
CA ASN A 712 -4.07 28.25 -38.91
C ASN A 712 -4.45 27.50 -40.21
N ARG A 713 -5.31 26.48 -40.13
CA ARG A 713 -5.73 25.67 -41.30
C ARG A 713 -7.18 25.97 -41.67
N GLU A 714 -7.50 25.90 -42.97
CA GLU A 714 -8.87 26.03 -43.47
C GLU A 714 -9.75 24.85 -43.00
N SER A 715 -10.95 25.14 -42.52
CA SER A 715 -11.98 24.17 -42.11
C SER A 715 -13.36 24.81 -42.16
N GLY A 716 -14.37 24.13 -42.70
CA GLY A 716 -15.65 24.76 -43.03
C GLY A 716 -15.46 25.88 -44.09
N GLU A 717 -15.93 27.09 -43.81
CA GLU A 717 -15.84 28.26 -44.70
C GLU A 717 -14.82 29.33 -44.26
N GLY A 718 -13.87 28.98 -43.39
CA GLY A 718 -12.88 29.91 -42.86
C GLY A 718 -11.64 29.24 -42.25
N ARG A 719 -10.87 30.02 -41.49
CA ARG A 719 -9.61 29.60 -40.85
C ARG A 719 -9.72 29.82 -39.35
N PHE A 720 -9.61 28.74 -38.59
CA PHE A 720 -9.53 28.81 -37.12
C PHE A 720 -8.10 29.11 -36.67
N ASP A 721 -7.96 29.67 -35.47
CA ASP A 721 -6.65 29.90 -34.87
C ASP A 721 -6.03 28.61 -34.34
N LEU A 722 -6.78 27.85 -33.53
CA LEU A 722 -6.32 26.62 -32.90
C LEU A 722 -7.43 25.55 -32.81
N LYS A 723 -7.09 24.32 -33.19
CA LYS A 723 -7.97 23.13 -33.16
C LYS A 723 -7.25 21.96 -32.50
N ILE A 724 -7.92 21.33 -31.53
CA ILE A 724 -7.51 20.07 -30.90
C ILE A 724 -8.51 18.99 -31.30
N GLU A 725 -8.06 18.01 -32.08
CA GLU A 725 -8.90 16.94 -32.61
C GLU A 725 -8.60 15.61 -31.91
N PRO A 726 -9.62 14.87 -31.43
CA PRO A 726 -9.41 13.55 -30.85
C PRO A 726 -9.01 12.54 -31.92
N THR A 727 -8.27 11.49 -31.53
CA THR A 727 -8.06 10.30 -32.38
C THR A 727 -8.90 9.11 -31.88
N GLU A 728 -8.94 8.01 -32.64
CA GLU A 728 -9.72 6.81 -32.28
C GLU A 728 -9.36 6.21 -30.92
N LYS A 729 -8.15 6.45 -30.40
CA LYS A 729 -7.64 5.79 -29.18
C LYS A 729 -7.73 6.64 -27.90
N VAL A 730 -8.11 7.93 -27.99
CA VAL A 730 -8.14 8.81 -26.82
C VAL A 730 -9.33 8.56 -25.88
N LEU A 731 -9.13 8.79 -24.59
CA LEU A 731 -10.14 8.57 -23.53
C LEU A 731 -11.33 9.54 -23.66
N PHE A 732 -11.08 10.83 -23.80
CA PHE A 732 -12.12 11.86 -23.97
C PHE A 732 -12.32 12.15 -25.45
N LYS A 733 -13.48 11.78 -26.00
CA LYS A 733 -13.82 12.01 -27.41
C LYS A 733 -14.27 13.45 -27.66
N THR A 734 -13.48 14.41 -27.21
CA THR A 734 -13.78 15.83 -27.20
C THR A 734 -12.88 16.55 -28.19
N ALA A 735 -13.49 17.31 -29.11
CA ALA A 735 -12.77 18.26 -29.96
C ALA A 735 -12.81 19.66 -29.34
N VAL A 736 -11.82 20.49 -29.66
CA VAL A 736 -11.74 21.88 -29.17
C VAL A 736 -11.41 22.82 -30.33
N TYR A 737 -12.15 23.92 -30.45
CA TYR A 737 -11.89 25.01 -31.39
C TYR A 737 -11.76 26.34 -30.66
N MET A 738 -10.74 27.10 -31.03
CA MET A 738 -10.48 28.43 -30.46
C MET A 738 -10.34 29.48 -31.56
N GLU A 739 -10.92 30.66 -31.29
CA GLU A 739 -10.78 31.86 -32.10
C GLU A 739 -10.34 33.02 -31.20
N PHE A 740 -9.32 33.75 -31.61
CA PHE A 740 -8.66 34.80 -30.84
C PHE A 740 -9.01 36.18 -31.39
N LYS A 741 -9.22 37.15 -30.50
CA LYS A 741 -9.46 38.56 -30.84
C LYS A 741 -8.55 39.43 -29.99
N ILE A 742 -7.75 40.29 -30.61
CA ILE A 742 -6.79 41.13 -29.89
C ILE A 742 -7.20 42.59 -30.02
N LEU A 743 -7.30 43.27 -28.88
CA LEU A 743 -7.67 44.68 -28.83
C LEU A 743 -6.42 45.53 -28.55
N PRO A 744 -6.32 46.73 -29.15
CA PRO A 744 -5.23 47.66 -28.88
C PRO A 744 -5.28 48.19 -27.43
N LYS A 745 -4.11 48.61 -26.94
CA LYS A 745 -3.88 49.09 -25.57
C LYS A 745 -4.59 50.42 -25.27
N CYS A 746 -4.65 51.32 -26.26
CA CYS A 746 -5.31 52.61 -26.17
C CYS A 746 -6.17 52.83 -27.42
N GLY A 747 -7.50 52.80 -27.25
CA GLY A 747 -8.47 53.06 -28.32
C GLY A 747 -9.78 52.29 -28.17
N ASN A 748 -10.89 53.02 -28.41
CA ASN A 748 -12.32 52.66 -28.45
C ASN A 748 -12.96 51.96 -27.25
N SER A 749 -14.23 52.32 -27.03
CA SER A 749 -15.17 51.83 -26.01
C SER A 749 -15.55 50.35 -26.14
N GLU A 750 -14.80 49.57 -26.91
CA GLU A 750 -15.11 48.16 -27.17
C GLU A 750 -14.75 47.31 -25.95
N ASN A 751 -15.70 46.48 -25.53
CA ASN A 751 -15.56 45.61 -24.38
C ASN A 751 -14.91 44.28 -24.80
N LEU A 752 -14.02 43.74 -23.95
CA LEU A 752 -13.41 42.42 -24.12
C LEU A 752 -14.47 41.32 -24.29
N LEU A 753 -15.58 41.43 -23.58
CA LEU A 753 -16.68 40.47 -23.65
C LEU A 753 -17.32 40.44 -25.05
N ASP A 754 -17.53 41.60 -25.68
CA ASP A 754 -18.16 41.70 -27.00
C ASP A 754 -17.26 41.07 -28.07
N LYS A 755 -15.94 41.28 -27.97
CA LYS A 755 -14.96 40.65 -28.87
C LYS A 755 -14.84 39.15 -28.66
N ALA A 756 -14.89 38.67 -27.41
CA ALA A 756 -14.90 37.23 -27.17
C ALA A 756 -16.17 36.57 -27.75
N ASN A 757 -17.32 37.23 -27.65
CA ASN A 757 -18.56 36.81 -28.32
C ASN A 757 -18.44 36.83 -29.86
N GLU A 758 -17.81 37.86 -30.42
CA GLU A 758 -17.53 37.94 -31.87
C GLU A 758 -16.74 36.71 -32.36
N GLY A 759 -15.70 36.30 -31.61
CA GLY A 759 -14.91 35.10 -31.90
C GLY A 759 -15.74 33.81 -31.81
N LEU A 760 -16.59 33.67 -30.79
CA LEU A 760 -17.47 32.50 -30.64
C LEU A 760 -18.48 32.40 -31.80
N GLU A 761 -19.12 33.52 -32.16
CA GLU A 761 -20.08 33.56 -33.26
C GLU A 761 -19.40 33.34 -34.61
N GLN A 762 -18.14 33.74 -34.78
CA GLN A 762 -17.35 33.41 -35.96
C GLN A 762 -17.17 31.89 -36.12
N ILE A 763 -16.84 31.16 -35.05
CA ILE A 763 -16.71 29.70 -35.08
C ILE A 763 -18.02 29.04 -35.54
N LYS A 764 -19.17 29.51 -35.03
CA LYS A 764 -20.49 29.02 -35.40
C LYS A 764 -20.83 29.33 -36.85
N LYS A 765 -20.69 30.60 -37.27
CA LYS A 765 -21.03 31.07 -38.61
C LYS A 765 -20.19 30.40 -39.69
N LYS A 766 -18.90 30.18 -39.43
CA LYS A 766 -17.96 29.54 -40.36
C LYS A 766 -17.95 28.01 -40.31
N ARG A 767 -18.75 27.41 -39.42
CA ARG A 767 -18.97 25.96 -39.30
C ARG A 767 -17.68 25.15 -39.17
N TYR A 768 -16.75 25.59 -38.32
CA TYR A 768 -15.45 24.94 -38.19
C TYR A 768 -15.53 23.46 -37.75
N PHE A 769 -16.60 23.09 -37.05
CA PHE A 769 -16.88 21.74 -36.53
C PHE A 769 -17.61 20.82 -37.54
N SER A 770 -17.72 21.19 -38.81
CA SER A 770 -18.39 20.40 -39.86
C SER A 770 -17.64 19.12 -40.26
N ASP A 771 -16.30 19.12 -40.18
CA ASP A 771 -15.43 17.98 -40.55
C ASP A 771 -14.83 17.30 -39.32
N LEU A 772 -15.68 16.93 -38.35
CA LEU A 772 -15.24 16.23 -37.14
C LEU A 772 -15.26 14.70 -37.34
N PRO A 773 -14.26 13.96 -36.82
CA PRO A 773 -14.27 12.49 -36.91
C PRO A 773 -15.52 11.88 -36.25
N GLU A 774 -16.06 10.81 -36.85
CA GLU A 774 -17.32 10.18 -36.39
C GLU A 774 -17.30 9.70 -34.93
N TYR A 775 -16.14 9.43 -34.36
CA TYR A 775 -16.01 8.99 -32.96
C TYR A 775 -16.02 10.18 -31.97
N THR A 776 -16.07 11.43 -32.44
CA THR A 776 -16.19 12.61 -31.59
C THR A 776 -17.57 12.63 -30.90
N LYS A 777 -17.58 12.75 -29.57
CA LYS A 777 -18.79 12.79 -28.74
C LYS A 777 -19.17 14.20 -28.31
N GLN A 778 -18.17 15.07 -28.12
CA GLN A 778 -18.33 16.44 -27.64
C GLN A 778 -17.41 17.39 -28.41
N CYS A 779 -17.81 18.66 -28.49
CA CYS A 779 -17.02 19.73 -29.08
C CYS A 779 -17.10 20.97 -28.17
N VAL A 780 -15.94 21.46 -27.73
CA VAL A 780 -15.82 22.72 -27.01
C VAL A 780 -15.45 23.82 -28.01
N ILE A 781 -16.25 24.86 -28.08
CA ILE A 781 -15.97 26.04 -28.92
C ILE A 781 -15.75 27.25 -28.03
N CYS A 782 -14.68 28.01 -28.26
CA CYS A 782 -14.40 29.19 -27.45
C CYS A 782 -13.82 30.37 -28.25
N GLY A 783 -14.41 31.55 -28.03
CA GLY A 783 -13.84 32.83 -28.42
C GLY A 783 -13.07 33.45 -27.26
N ILE A 784 -11.84 33.91 -27.53
CA ILE A 784 -10.95 34.49 -26.52
C ILE A 784 -10.52 35.88 -26.97
N ALA A 785 -10.82 36.89 -26.15
CA ALA A 785 -10.38 38.26 -26.37
C ALA A 785 -9.23 38.64 -25.44
N PHE A 786 -8.20 39.29 -25.97
CA PHE A 786 -7.00 39.72 -25.25
C PHE A 786 -6.82 41.24 -25.29
N ARG A 787 -6.43 41.84 -24.16
CA ARG A 787 -5.97 43.23 -24.07
C ARG A 787 -4.89 43.36 -22.99
N GLY A 788 -3.63 43.52 -23.37
CA GLY A 788 -2.53 43.66 -22.42
C GLY A 788 -2.32 42.39 -21.59
N LYS A 789 -2.60 42.43 -20.28
CA LYS A 789 -2.58 41.19 -19.46
C LYS A 789 -3.98 40.61 -19.20
N ASP A 790 -5.02 41.32 -19.62
CA ASP A 790 -6.40 40.89 -19.44
C ASP A 790 -6.85 39.98 -20.58
N ALA A 791 -7.62 38.94 -20.22
CA ALA A 791 -8.25 38.04 -21.17
C ALA A 791 -9.70 37.76 -20.77
N CYS A 792 -10.60 37.73 -21.76
CA CYS A 792 -12.00 37.33 -21.58
C CYS A 792 -12.31 36.12 -22.47
N ILE A 793 -13.02 35.14 -21.92
CA ILE A 793 -13.33 33.88 -22.60
C ILE A 793 -14.85 33.67 -22.60
N VAL A 794 -15.40 33.35 -23.76
CA VAL A 794 -16.80 32.90 -23.93
C VAL A 794 -16.80 31.62 -24.76
N GLY A 795 -17.68 30.68 -24.44
CA GLY A 795 -17.72 29.40 -25.13
C GLY A 795 -18.83 28.49 -24.67
N GLU A 796 -18.99 27.41 -25.41
CA GLU A 796 -20.08 26.44 -25.27
C GLU A 796 -19.52 25.02 -25.43
N VAL A 797 -20.19 24.05 -24.78
CA VAL A 797 -19.91 22.62 -24.94
C VAL A 797 -21.06 22.00 -25.70
N LEU A 798 -20.79 21.58 -26.94
CA LEU A 798 -21.75 20.97 -27.84
C LEU A 798 -21.66 19.44 -27.73
N ASN A 799 -22.78 18.76 -27.56
CA ASN A 799 -22.84 17.30 -27.65
C ASN A 799 -23.08 16.85 -29.09
N ARG A 800 -22.90 15.56 -29.39
CA ARG A 800 -23.10 15.00 -30.73
C ARG A 800 -24.46 15.33 -31.37
N ALA A 801 -25.52 15.40 -30.57
CA ALA A 801 -26.84 15.83 -31.06
C ALA A 801 -26.81 17.30 -31.55
N ASP A 802 -26.24 18.20 -30.75
CA ASP A 802 -26.11 19.63 -31.05
C ASP A 802 -25.21 19.86 -32.27
N ILE A 803 -24.11 19.12 -32.37
CA ILE A 803 -23.19 19.15 -33.53
C ILE A 803 -23.94 18.76 -34.81
N SER A 804 -24.75 17.70 -34.77
CA SER A 804 -25.50 17.22 -35.93
C SER A 804 -26.66 18.14 -36.34
N ILE A 805 -27.24 18.87 -35.39
CA ILE A 805 -28.31 19.85 -35.64
C ILE A 805 -27.71 21.11 -36.27
N LEU A 806 -26.61 21.63 -35.69
CA LEU A 806 -25.91 22.80 -36.20
C LEU A 806 -25.20 22.55 -37.55
N SER A 807 -24.87 21.29 -37.87
CA SER A 807 -24.35 20.91 -39.19
C SER A 807 -25.44 20.71 -40.24
N ARG A 808 -26.72 20.49 -39.84
CA ARG A 808 -27.85 20.22 -40.75
C ARG A 808 -28.79 21.41 -40.96
N PHE A 809 -28.87 22.34 -40.02
CA PHE A 809 -29.60 23.59 -40.19
C PHE A 809 -28.71 24.67 -40.80
N CYS A 810 -28.64 24.66 -42.14
CA CYS A 810 -28.52 25.77 -43.08
C CYS A 810 -27.93 25.26 -44.40
#